data_AF-A0A7C6PSK7-F1
#
_entry.id   AF-A0A7C6PSK7-F1
#
_cell.length_a   1.000
_cell.length_b   1.000
_cell.length_c   1.000
_cell.angle_alpha   90.00
_cell.angle_beta   90.00
_cell.angle_gamma   90.00
#
_symmetry.space_group_name_H-M   'P 1'
#
loop_
_entity.id
_entity.type
_entity.pdbx_description
1 polymer ?
#
loop_
_entity_poly.entity_id
_entity_poly.type
_entity_poly.pdbx_seq_one_letter_code
_entity_poly.pdbx_strand_id
1 'polypeptide(L)'
;MIIEHDTMPIVIANTYKCIEQKNTIFIRGIWDPEFIPIHKRFKEAFSNRKYPKGIEGYTTLELALQAAAWSVCWQCAPENEYGCANQGFYEWNGEKRLEKHTFADKAEASLIIKNAAKFFGASLVGIAEYDSKWVYSSWYDFSKRQSIPPEFPFEIESVIVVAIEMEQDACLTSPSLISGAATGLGYSQMAQISKKLATFIRMLGYNAIPSGNDMALSIPIAVQAGLGEVGRNGMLITPQYGPRVRLLKIFTDMPLQPDKPITFGVSQFCIKCRKCADSCPANAIPSEPKPTMKGNSQSNCSGVLKWYTDPEKCYKFWDLNGGNCSNCIACCPYNKWSSWHHGLTEKLAEAMEQKPLFIGMPKNTAQCLNPKLILKTSEIDSGQLDSKKSAKLEDNSEEPSVGDALLQTLWLYNSYTFGDGQFGLADQGFFRWKGEISKQKTIFKDTKEAARIIKKAAKFLGADLVGITYYDEKISNSVLFNASGQKIPSVSFPIVPRSVIVLAIELDFEACQTEPSPLASAAIALGYSHLAEVAKKMAVFIRQLGYQAFPCSDDTIPSIPLAVQAGMGESGRNGLLITKEFGPRVQLCKIYTDLELQEDQPLEFGVRDFCAECRKCAEACPAGAIDSDHAPKEKWSIDSRKCLQFWLENSTDCLKCITNCAYNKPANWDKKFKEFLAKPLASLLCKHESTPGSKQFINKDILRTWWKK
;
A
#
# COMPACT_ATOMS: atom_id res chain seq x y z
N MET A 1 -5.62 -28.73 7.99
CA MET A 1 -6.84 -28.37 8.75
C MET A 1 -6.44 -27.29 9.73
N ILE A 2 -7.12 -26.14 9.71
CA ILE A 2 -6.93 -25.04 10.66
C ILE A 2 -7.88 -25.29 11.84
N ILE A 3 -7.39 -25.13 13.07
CA ILE A 3 -8.14 -25.30 14.31
C ILE A 3 -8.09 -23.97 15.06
N GLU A 4 -9.25 -23.46 15.44
CA GLU A 4 -9.40 -22.26 16.27
C GLU A 4 -9.40 -22.62 17.75
N HIS A 5 -8.95 -21.69 18.59
CA HIS A 5 -8.87 -21.84 20.04
C HIS A 5 -9.51 -20.64 20.73
N ASP A 6 -10.18 -20.86 21.85
CA ASP A 6 -10.73 -19.75 22.66
C ASP A 6 -9.63 -19.05 23.49
N THR A 7 -8.48 -19.69 23.66
CA THR A 7 -7.33 -19.16 24.40
C THR A 7 -6.03 -19.41 23.66
N MET A 8 -4.98 -18.69 24.05
CA MET A 8 -3.65 -18.81 23.45
C MET A 8 -3.14 -20.27 23.41
N PRO A 9 -2.86 -20.85 22.22
CA PRO A 9 -2.48 -22.25 22.07
C PRO A 9 -0.97 -22.47 22.33
N ILE A 10 -0.41 -21.74 23.30
CA ILE A 10 1.00 -21.80 23.69
C ILE A 10 1.08 -21.85 25.22
N VAL A 11 1.93 -22.75 25.73
CA VAL A 11 2.17 -22.86 27.17
C VAL A 11 2.99 -21.67 27.67
N ILE A 12 2.46 -20.94 28.63
CA ILE A 12 3.09 -19.79 29.29
C ILE A 12 3.23 -20.10 30.78
N ALA A 13 4.42 -19.91 31.35
CA ALA A 13 4.66 -20.11 32.77
C ALA A 13 4.02 -18.98 33.59
N ASN A 14 3.51 -19.31 34.78
CA ASN A 14 2.99 -18.33 35.73
C ASN A 14 4.06 -17.30 36.18
N THR A 15 5.35 -17.65 36.04
CA THR A 15 6.49 -16.78 36.35
C THR A 15 6.93 -15.91 35.18
N TYR A 16 6.21 -15.93 34.05
CA TYR A 16 6.54 -15.13 32.88
C TYR A 16 6.54 -13.63 33.24
N LYS A 17 7.61 -12.94 32.83
CA LYS A 17 7.74 -11.49 32.94
C LYS A 17 8.10 -10.95 31.57
N CYS A 18 7.45 -9.89 31.13
CA CYS A 18 7.81 -9.29 29.86
C CYS A 18 9.24 -8.72 29.92
N ILE A 19 9.88 -8.70 28.75
CA ILE A 19 11.24 -8.17 28.60
C ILE A 19 11.22 -6.65 28.62
N GLU A 20 12.26 -6.02 29.17
CA GLU A 20 12.50 -4.59 28.97
C GLU A 20 12.90 -4.32 27.52
N GLN A 21 12.34 -3.29 26.88
CA GLN A 21 12.64 -2.99 25.48
C GLN A 21 14.14 -2.75 25.24
N LYS A 22 14.84 -2.15 26.21
CA LYS A 22 16.30 -1.91 26.13
C LYS A 22 17.11 -3.19 25.90
N ASN A 23 16.58 -4.34 26.34
CA ASN A 23 17.26 -5.64 26.23
C ASN A 23 17.05 -6.30 24.85
N THR A 24 16.25 -5.71 23.95
CA THR A 24 16.24 -6.12 22.55
C THR A 24 17.63 -5.93 21.94
N ILE A 25 18.03 -6.85 21.04
CA ILE A 25 19.41 -6.86 20.54
C ILE A 25 19.82 -5.57 19.81
N PHE A 26 18.87 -4.93 19.14
CA PHE A 26 19.10 -3.67 18.44
C PHE A 26 19.38 -2.52 19.41
N ILE A 27 18.63 -2.42 20.51
CA ILE A 27 18.79 -1.33 21.49
C ILE A 27 20.02 -1.58 22.38
N ARG A 28 20.38 -2.83 22.65
CA ARG A 28 21.68 -3.15 23.27
C ARG A 28 22.86 -2.59 22.49
N GLY A 29 22.76 -2.51 21.15
CA GLY A 29 23.73 -1.81 20.31
C GLY A 29 23.96 -0.32 20.63
N ILE A 30 23.13 0.28 21.48
CA ILE A 30 23.20 1.69 21.88
C ILE A 30 23.83 1.86 23.28
N TRP A 31 23.56 0.96 24.22
CA TRP A 31 23.96 1.13 25.63
C TRP A 31 24.85 0.02 26.18
N ASP A 32 24.86 -1.17 25.58
CA ASP A 32 25.62 -2.33 26.06
C ASP A 32 27.06 -2.29 25.51
N PRO A 33 28.10 -2.22 26.37
CA PRO A 33 29.49 -2.17 25.93
C PRO A 33 29.93 -3.32 25.02
N GLU A 34 29.33 -4.51 25.14
CA GLU A 34 29.64 -5.64 24.25
C GLU A 34 29.11 -5.41 22.83
N PHE A 35 27.93 -4.79 22.70
CA PHE A 35 27.22 -4.67 21.43
C PHE A 35 27.39 -3.31 20.75
N ILE A 36 27.82 -2.27 21.47
CA ILE A 36 28.14 -0.96 20.87
C ILE A 36 29.15 -1.08 19.72
N PRO A 37 30.30 -1.79 19.86
CA PRO A 37 31.25 -1.94 18.76
C PRO A 37 30.66 -2.70 17.55
N ILE A 38 29.84 -3.72 17.80
CA ILE A 38 29.18 -4.51 16.75
C ILE A 38 28.18 -3.64 15.99
N HIS A 39 27.35 -2.88 16.70
CA HIS A 39 26.36 -1.99 16.11
C HIS A 39 27.04 -0.88 15.28
N LYS A 40 28.14 -0.32 15.78
CA LYS A 40 28.92 0.69 15.05
C LYS A 40 29.49 0.11 13.75
N ARG A 41 30.10 -1.08 13.78
CA ARG A 41 30.63 -1.72 12.57
C ARG A 41 29.52 -2.09 11.58
N PHE A 42 28.39 -2.59 12.05
CA PHE A 42 27.22 -2.84 11.21
C PHE A 42 26.73 -1.55 10.53
N LYS A 43 26.53 -0.46 11.27
CA LYS A 43 26.15 0.84 10.70
C LYS A 43 27.20 1.34 9.70
N GLU A 44 28.48 1.21 10.00
CA GLU A 44 29.55 1.57 9.07
C GLU A 44 29.56 0.70 7.81
N ALA A 45 29.34 -0.62 7.92
CA ALA A 45 29.30 -1.53 6.78
C ALA A 45 28.08 -1.26 5.89
N PHE A 46 26.92 -1.05 6.51
CA PHE A 46 25.66 -0.74 5.85
C PHE A 46 25.73 0.63 5.15
N SER A 47 26.14 1.68 5.86
CA SER A 47 26.23 3.04 5.32
C SER A 47 27.34 3.23 4.29
N ASN A 48 28.53 2.65 4.54
CA ASN A 48 29.65 2.73 3.58
C ASN A 48 29.58 1.66 2.49
N ARG A 49 28.49 0.87 2.44
CA ARG A 49 28.27 -0.16 1.42
C ARG A 49 29.45 -1.10 1.25
N LYS A 50 30.03 -1.56 2.36
CA LYS A 50 31.17 -2.51 2.37
C LYS A 50 30.69 -3.93 2.02
N TYR A 51 30.09 -4.08 0.85
CA TYR A 51 29.61 -5.36 0.34
C TYR A 51 30.70 -6.05 -0.50
N PRO A 52 30.65 -7.39 -0.63
CA PRO A 52 31.56 -8.11 -1.50
C PRO A 52 31.52 -7.58 -2.93
N LYS A 53 32.68 -7.19 -3.46
CA LYS A 53 32.80 -6.69 -4.84
C LYS A 53 32.78 -7.86 -5.83
N GLY A 54 32.10 -7.70 -6.95
CA GLY A 54 32.07 -8.69 -8.03
C GLY A 54 31.19 -9.91 -7.76
N ILE A 55 30.36 -9.88 -6.71
CA ILE A 55 29.38 -10.93 -6.40
C ILE A 55 27.99 -10.46 -6.84
N GLU A 56 27.27 -11.34 -7.54
CA GLU A 56 25.87 -11.11 -7.94
C GLU A 56 24.99 -10.87 -6.69
N GLY A 57 24.05 -9.93 -6.78
CA GLY A 57 23.21 -9.54 -5.65
C GLY A 57 23.81 -8.50 -4.70
N TYR A 58 25.04 -8.05 -4.96
CA TYR A 58 25.77 -7.03 -4.18
C TYR A 58 26.32 -5.90 -5.06
N THR A 59 25.71 -5.64 -6.22
CA THR A 59 26.16 -4.58 -7.13
C THR A 59 25.53 -3.23 -6.79
N THR A 60 25.96 -2.17 -7.48
CA THR A 60 25.33 -0.83 -7.38
C THR A 60 23.82 -0.87 -7.66
N LEU A 61 23.37 -1.82 -8.50
CA LEU A 61 21.97 -1.97 -8.84
C LEU A 61 21.13 -2.39 -7.62
N GLU A 62 21.52 -3.47 -6.94
CA GLU A 62 20.78 -3.95 -5.78
C GLU A 62 20.91 -3.01 -4.58
N LEU A 63 22.05 -2.33 -4.45
CA LEU A 63 22.25 -1.23 -3.51
C LEU A 63 21.24 -0.09 -3.72
N ALA A 64 21.06 0.34 -4.98
CA ALA A 64 20.09 1.36 -5.32
C ALA A 64 18.66 0.89 -5.04
N LEU A 65 18.34 -0.37 -5.35
CA LEU A 65 17.02 -0.95 -5.11
C LEU A 65 16.70 -1.03 -3.61
N GLN A 66 17.67 -1.46 -2.80
CA GLN A 66 17.54 -1.49 -1.35
C GLN A 66 17.33 -0.07 -0.80
N ALA A 67 18.17 0.90 -1.17
CA ALA A 67 18.00 2.28 -0.74
C ALA A 67 16.62 2.86 -1.11
N ALA A 68 16.14 2.55 -2.32
CA ALA A 68 14.80 2.91 -2.76
C ALA A 68 13.71 2.28 -1.89
N ALA A 69 13.80 0.98 -1.60
CA ALA A 69 12.78 0.27 -0.84
C ALA A 69 12.65 0.79 0.61
N TRP A 70 13.76 1.19 1.22
CA TRP A 70 13.80 1.77 2.57
C TRP A 70 13.46 3.26 2.64
N SER A 71 13.44 3.97 1.51
CA SER A 71 13.42 5.44 1.50
C SER A 71 12.23 6.08 2.21
N VAL A 72 11.03 5.49 2.10
CA VAL A 72 9.84 6.01 2.79
C VAL A 72 9.95 5.76 4.29
N CYS A 73 10.31 4.55 4.72
CA CYS A 73 10.51 4.26 6.14
C CYS A 73 11.53 5.20 6.79
N TRP A 74 12.71 5.38 6.19
CA TRP A 74 13.75 6.23 6.77
C TRP A 74 13.37 7.71 6.83
N GLN A 75 12.58 8.19 5.86
CA GLN A 75 12.11 9.57 5.87
C GLN A 75 10.97 9.79 6.84
N CYS A 76 10.01 8.86 6.91
CA CYS A 76 8.72 9.08 7.56
C CYS A 76 8.55 8.32 8.87
N ALA A 77 9.41 7.38 9.20
CA ALA A 77 9.36 6.58 10.43
C ALA A 77 10.78 6.36 10.98
N PRO A 78 11.52 7.43 11.31
CA PRO A 78 12.93 7.33 11.69
C PRO A 78 13.10 6.42 12.91
N GLU A 79 14.05 5.49 12.82
CA GLU A 79 14.47 4.58 13.90
C GLU A 79 13.39 3.61 14.41
N ASN A 80 12.19 3.58 13.80
CA ASN A 80 11.15 2.64 14.17
C ASN A 80 11.57 1.19 13.90
N GLU A 81 12.43 0.95 12.91
CA GLU A 81 13.01 -0.37 12.64
C GLU A 81 13.79 -0.93 13.86
N TYR A 82 14.32 -0.04 14.70
CA TYR A 82 14.98 -0.38 15.97
C TYR A 82 14.05 -0.33 17.19
N GLY A 83 12.80 0.09 17.01
CA GLY A 83 11.79 0.17 18.07
C GLY A 83 11.58 1.56 18.67
N CYS A 84 11.96 2.64 17.98
CA CYS A 84 11.59 3.99 18.41
C CYS A 84 10.08 4.24 18.21
N ALA A 85 9.38 4.68 19.25
CA ALA A 85 7.95 4.96 19.24
C ALA A 85 7.66 6.46 19.07
N ASN A 86 6.40 6.80 18.72
CA ASN A 86 5.85 8.15 18.76
C ASN A 86 6.61 9.19 17.88
N GLN A 87 6.98 8.81 16.65
CA GLN A 87 7.64 9.72 15.70
C GLN A 87 7.16 9.49 14.26
N GLY A 88 7.05 10.57 13.49
CA GLY A 88 6.64 10.55 12.09
C GLY A 88 5.31 9.82 11.87
N PHE A 89 5.32 8.78 11.05
CA PHE A 89 4.15 7.96 10.73
C PHE A 89 3.65 7.12 11.90
N TYR A 90 4.45 7.00 12.96
CA TYR A 90 4.08 6.36 14.22
C TYR A 90 3.76 7.36 15.34
N GLU A 91 3.54 8.64 15.03
CA GLU A 91 3.09 9.64 16.01
C GLU A 91 1.72 9.28 16.60
N TRP A 92 1.62 9.41 17.92
CA TRP A 92 0.41 9.12 18.69
C TRP A 92 -0.59 10.27 18.60
N ASN A 93 -0.06 11.48 18.56
CA ASN A 93 -0.87 12.68 18.41
C ASN A 93 -1.25 12.88 16.93
N GLY A 94 -2.51 13.19 16.69
CA GLY A 94 -2.99 13.55 15.37
C GLY A 94 -4.45 13.93 15.44
N GLU A 95 -4.93 14.49 14.34
CA GLU A 95 -6.29 14.97 14.23
C GLU A 95 -7.29 13.84 14.52
N LYS A 96 -8.31 14.15 15.31
CA LYS A 96 -9.35 13.22 15.77
C LYS A 96 -10.68 13.97 15.78
N ARG A 97 -11.74 13.34 15.31
CA ARG A 97 -13.09 13.88 15.47
C ARG A 97 -13.54 13.80 16.92
N LEU A 98 -14.35 14.77 17.35
CA LEU A 98 -14.92 14.78 18.70
C LEU A 98 -16.03 13.74 18.83
N GLU A 99 -16.93 13.72 17.86
CA GLU A 99 -18.03 12.75 17.80
C GLU A 99 -17.55 11.36 17.38
N LYS A 100 -18.04 10.35 18.10
CA LYS A 100 -17.74 8.94 17.83
C LYS A 100 -18.78 8.36 16.87
N HIS A 101 -18.32 7.63 15.86
CA HIS A 101 -19.19 6.79 15.06
C HIS A 101 -19.74 5.64 15.91
N THR A 102 -21.04 5.40 15.83
CA THR A 102 -21.73 4.33 16.54
C THR A 102 -21.95 3.15 15.60
N PHE A 103 -21.26 2.05 15.89
CA PHE A 103 -21.48 0.78 15.19
C PHE A 103 -22.65 0.01 15.80
N ALA A 104 -23.31 -0.86 15.03
CA ALA A 104 -24.38 -1.71 15.53
C ALA A 104 -23.87 -2.68 16.60
N ASP A 105 -22.68 -3.25 16.39
CA ASP A 105 -21.99 -4.12 17.34
C ASP A 105 -20.48 -4.17 17.08
N LYS A 106 -19.75 -4.91 17.94
CA LYS A 106 -18.30 -5.12 17.81
C LYS A 106 -17.92 -5.89 16.54
N ALA A 107 -18.82 -6.72 16.01
CA ALA A 107 -18.56 -7.54 14.82
C ALA A 107 -18.54 -6.67 13.56
N GLU A 108 -19.52 -5.77 13.41
CA GLU A 108 -19.57 -4.77 12.35
C GLU A 108 -18.36 -3.84 12.39
N ALA A 109 -18.04 -3.31 13.58
CA ALA A 109 -16.86 -2.45 13.77
C ALA A 109 -15.57 -3.16 13.32
N SER A 110 -15.40 -4.43 13.72
CA SER A 110 -14.23 -5.25 13.37
C SER A 110 -14.12 -5.53 11.87
N LEU A 111 -15.24 -5.81 11.22
CA LEU A 111 -15.28 -6.06 9.79
C LEU A 111 -14.91 -4.80 8.99
N ILE A 112 -15.45 -3.64 9.39
CA ILE A 112 -15.13 -2.34 8.77
C ILE A 112 -13.64 -2.01 8.94
N ILE A 113 -13.07 -2.20 10.13
CA ILE A 113 -11.65 -1.95 10.38
C ILE A 113 -10.76 -2.90 9.57
N LYS A 114 -11.12 -4.19 9.47
CA LYS A 114 -10.39 -5.16 8.64
C LYS A 114 -10.44 -4.79 7.17
N ASN A 115 -11.60 -4.37 6.67
CA ASN A 115 -11.75 -3.97 5.27
C ASN A 115 -11.02 -2.67 4.96
N ALA A 116 -11.04 -1.69 5.87
CA ALA A 116 -10.25 -0.47 5.73
C ALA A 116 -8.74 -0.77 5.71
N ALA A 117 -8.25 -1.64 6.60
CA ALA A 117 -6.86 -2.05 6.61
C ALA A 117 -6.43 -2.77 5.32
N LYS A 118 -7.26 -3.68 4.79
CA LYS A 118 -7.04 -4.33 3.48
C LYS A 118 -7.04 -3.31 2.33
N PHE A 119 -8.01 -2.39 2.33
CA PHE A 119 -8.09 -1.30 1.38
C PHE A 119 -6.84 -0.43 1.39
N PHE A 120 -6.23 -0.18 2.55
CA PHE A 120 -4.94 0.53 2.65
C PHE A 120 -3.71 -0.30 2.22
N GLY A 121 -3.85 -1.60 1.95
CA GLY A 121 -2.79 -2.48 1.47
C GLY A 121 -2.35 -3.60 2.42
N ALA A 122 -3.11 -3.88 3.49
CA ALA A 122 -2.80 -4.99 4.39
C ALA A 122 -2.99 -6.35 3.70
N SER A 123 -2.04 -7.26 3.86
CA SER A 123 -2.15 -8.64 3.34
C SER A 123 -2.98 -9.53 4.26
N LEU A 124 -2.86 -9.36 5.58
CA LEU A 124 -3.72 -10.00 6.59
C LEU A 124 -4.00 -9.02 7.73
N VAL A 125 -5.15 -9.19 8.39
CA VAL A 125 -5.56 -8.37 9.53
C VAL A 125 -6.22 -9.27 10.56
N GLY A 126 -5.79 -9.15 11.81
CA GLY A 126 -6.37 -9.84 12.95
C GLY A 126 -6.58 -8.86 14.10
N ILE A 127 -7.53 -9.15 14.97
CA ILE A 127 -7.84 -8.33 16.14
C ILE A 127 -7.62 -9.19 17.39
N ALA A 128 -6.92 -8.64 18.38
CA ALA A 128 -6.71 -9.28 19.67
C ALA A 128 -7.23 -8.38 20.80
N GLU A 129 -7.63 -9.00 21.91
CA GLU A 129 -7.78 -8.30 23.17
C GLU A 129 -6.43 -7.72 23.62
N TYR A 130 -6.48 -6.60 24.33
CA TYR A 130 -5.29 -6.06 24.95
C TYR A 130 -4.76 -7.01 26.04
N ASP A 131 -3.52 -7.45 25.89
CA ASP A 131 -2.82 -8.30 26.86
C ASP A 131 -1.47 -7.69 27.24
N SER A 132 -1.38 -7.20 28.47
CA SER A 132 -0.18 -6.56 29.01
C SER A 132 1.04 -7.50 29.08
N LYS A 133 0.85 -8.83 29.00
CA LYS A 133 1.95 -9.81 28.93
C LYS A 133 2.86 -9.59 27.71
N TRP A 134 2.34 -8.98 26.65
CA TRP A 134 3.09 -8.77 25.40
C TRP A 134 3.67 -7.35 25.27
N VAL A 135 3.26 -6.42 26.13
CA VAL A 135 3.82 -5.06 26.19
C VAL A 135 5.13 -5.09 26.95
N TYR A 136 6.18 -4.44 26.42
CA TYR A 136 7.48 -4.40 27.12
C TYR A 136 7.32 -3.85 28.53
N SER A 137 8.06 -4.41 29.49
CA SER A 137 7.99 -3.96 30.90
C SER A 137 8.49 -2.53 31.12
N SER A 138 9.30 -2.03 30.19
CA SER A 138 9.70 -0.64 30.05
C SER A 138 9.96 -0.34 28.57
N TRP A 139 9.62 0.86 28.11
CA TRP A 139 10.01 1.35 26.79
C TRP A 139 11.37 2.04 26.85
N TYR A 140 12.04 2.21 25.72
CA TYR A 140 13.33 2.89 25.66
C TYR A 140 13.19 4.24 24.95
N ASP A 141 13.53 5.32 25.65
CA ASP A 141 13.60 6.67 25.09
C ASP A 141 14.97 6.87 24.43
N PHE A 142 14.99 6.94 23.09
CA PHE A 142 16.21 7.09 22.30
C PHE A 142 16.89 8.45 22.52
N SER A 143 16.13 9.49 22.85
CA SER A 143 16.64 10.85 23.08
C SER A 143 17.33 10.96 24.45
N LYS A 144 16.71 10.38 25.49
CA LYS A 144 17.23 10.40 26.86
C LYS A 144 18.15 9.21 27.16
N ARG A 145 18.19 8.21 26.28
CA ARG A 145 18.95 6.96 26.43
C ARG A 145 18.66 6.22 27.73
N GLN A 146 17.39 6.14 28.10
CA GLN A 146 16.95 5.51 29.33
C GLN A 146 15.64 4.77 29.15
N SER A 147 15.38 3.80 30.04
CA SER A 147 14.08 3.15 30.12
C SER A 147 13.04 4.10 30.72
N ILE A 148 11.84 4.08 30.16
CA ILE A 148 10.66 4.82 30.64
C ILE A 148 9.51 3.86 30.92
N PRO A 149 8.55 4.23 31.79
CA PRO A 149 7.34 3.43 32.02
C PRO A 149 6.55 3.18 30.71
N PRO A 150 5.96 1.99 30.53
CA PRO A 150 5.17 1.67 29.34
C PRO A 150 3.72 2.17 29.49
N GLU A 151 3.55 3.49 29.60
CA GLU A 151 2.27 4.13 29.87
C GLU A 151 1.58 4.61 28.58
N PHE A 152 0.42 4.03 28.29
CA PHE A 152 -0.44 4.51 27.22
C PHE A 152 -1.21 5.76 27.67
N PRO A 153 -1.46 6.73 26.77
CA PRO A 153 -2.20 7.97 27.09
C PRO A 153 -3.72 7.75 27.26
N PHE A 154 -4.23 6.55 27.03
CA PHE A 154 -5.62 6.15 27.23
C PHE A 154 -5.69 4.64 27.51
N GLU A 155 -6.83 4.17 28.03
CA GLU A 155 -7.08 2.75 28.26
C GLU A 155 -7.29 2.01 26.94
N ILE A 156 -6.55 0.92 26.74
CA ILE A 156 -6.62 0.14 25.50
C ILE A 156 -7.70 -0.94 25.65
N GLU A 157 -8.65 -0.95 24.72
CA GLU A 157 -9.67 -2.00 24.64
C GLU A 157 -9.28 -3.09 23.63
N SER A 158 -8.73 -2.69 22.48
CA SER A 158 -8.43 -3.61 21.37
C SER A 158 -7.05 -3.36 20.76
N VAL A 159 -6.46 -4.42 20.21
CA VAL A 159 -5.22 -4.35 19.43
C VAL A 159 -5.45 -4.91 18.03
N ILE A 160 -5.25 -4.09 17.01
CA ILE A 160 -5.36 -4.51 15.61
C ILE A 160 -3.97 -4.88 15.13
N VAL A 161 -3.78 -6.09 14.62
CA VAL A 161 -2.52 -6.58 14.07
C VAL A 161 -2.65 -6.69 12.56
N VAL A 162 -1.69 -6.08 11.85
CA VAL A 162 -1.64 -6.11 10.38
C VAL A 162 -0.36 -6.81 9.94
N ALA A 163 -0.51 -7.75 9.00
CA ALA A 163 0.58 -8.42 8.33
C ALA A 163 0.73 -7.95 6.88
N ILE A 164 1.96 -7.74 6.44
CA ILE A 164 2.32 -7.33 5.08
C ILE A 164 3.22 -8.39 4.48
N GLU A 165 2.80 -8.96 3.35
CA GLU A 165 3.58 -9.94 2.61
C GLU A 165 4.87 -9.31 2.06
N MET A 166 5.98 -10.03 2.22
CA MET A 166 7.24 -9.70 1.55
C MET A 166 7.35 -10.44 0.22
N GLU A 167 7.82 -9.78 -0.83
CA GLU A 167 7.97 -10.35 -2.18
C GLU A 167 8.77 -11.67 -2.18
N GLN A 168 8.25 -12.70 -2.83
CA GLN A 168 8.75 -14.08 -2.75
C GLN A 168 10.15 -14.24 -3.30
N ASP A 169 10.34 -13.84 -4.56
CA ASP A 169 11.56 -14.13 -5.30
C ASP A 169 12.73 -13.39 -4.67
N ALA A 170 12.49 -12.14 -4.24
CA ALA A 170 13.44 -11.34 -3.49
C ALA A 170 13.77 -11.95 -2.13
N CYS A 171 12.81 -12.52 -1.39
CA CYS A 171 13.12 -13.23 -0.15
C CYS A 171 14.05 -14.43 -0.40
N LEU A 172 13.89 -15.14 -1.52
CA LEU A 172 14.68 -16.33 -1.86
C LEU A 172 16.15 -16.01 -2.17
N THR A 173 16.48 -14.76 -2.50
CA THR A 173 17.87 -14.36 -2.76
C THR A 173 18.68 -14.12 -1.48
N SER A 174 18.11 -14.36 -0.29
CA SER A 174 18.79 -14.12 0.98
C SER A 174 20.15 -14.83 1.04
N PRO A 175 21.22 -14.19 1.54
CA PRO A 175 21.27 -12.90 2.23
C PRO A 175 21.61 -11.70 1.33
N SER A 176 21.27 -11.75 0.03
CA SER A 176 21.58 -10.64 -0.90
C SER A 176 20.80 -9.35 -0.60
N LEU A 177 21.23 -8.27 -1.21
CA LEU A 177 20.61 -6.95 -1.05
C LEU A 177 19.17 -6.89 -1.60
N ILE A 178 18.80 -7.78 -2.53
CA ILE A 178 17.42 -7.87 -3.05
C ILE A 178 16.48 -8.35 -1.93
N SER A 179 16.90 -9.34 -1.13
CA SER A 179 16.17 -9.76 0.08
C SER A 179 16.08 -8.62 1.11
N GLY A 180 17.14 -7.84 1.23
CA GLY A 180 17.13 -6.63 2.06
C GLY A 180 16.20 -5.53 1.53
N ALA A 181 16.00 -5.44 0.21
CA ALA A 181 15.04 -4.54 -0.42
C ALA A 181 13.59 -4.99 -0.15
N ALA A 182 13.29 -6.29 -0.21
CA ALA A 182 11.96 -6.80 0.16
C ALA A 182 11.62 -6.47 1.63
N THR A 183 12.61 -6.58 2.51
CA THR A 183 12.46 -6.18 3.92
C THR A 183 12.16 -4.68 4.04
N GLY A 184 12.94 -3.83 3.34
CA GLY A 184 12.76 -2.38 3.36
C GLY A 184 11.41 -1.94 2.82
N LEU A 185 10.94 -2.58 1.75
CA LEU A 185 9.62 -2.31 1.19
C LEU A 185 8.52 -2.64 2.19
N GLY A 186 8.62 -3.78 2.88
CA GLY A 186 7.69 -4.15 3.94
C GLY A 186 7.67 -3.14 5.10
N TYR A 187 8.83 -2.62 5.52
CA TYR A 187 8.88 -1.54 6.53
C TYR A 187 8.25 -0.23 6.04
N SER A 188 8.51 0.15 4.79
CA SER A 188 7.87 1.34 4.19
C SER A 188 6.35 1.18 4.16
N GLN A 189 5.85 0.01 3.76
CA GLN A 189 4.42 -0.31 3.77
C GLN A 189 3.84 -0.31 5.19
N MET A 190 4.58 -0.84 6.18
CA MET A 190 4.14 -0.80 7.58
C MET A 190 3.87 0.64 8.04
N ALA A 191 4.82 1.55 7.82
CA ALA A 191 4.69 2.94 8.23
C ALA A 191 3.50 3.63 7.54
N GLN A 192 3.28 3.36 6.26
CA GLN A 192 2.18 3.94 5.48
C GLN A 192 0.83 3.46 5.98
N ILE A 193 0.65 2.14 6.13
CA ILE A 193 -0.60 1.53 6.56
C ILE A 193 -0.90 1.90 8.02
N SER A 194 0.11 1.93 8.90
CA SER A 194 -0.10 2.31 10.29
C SER A 194 -0.62 3.74 10.42
N LYS A 195 -0.07 4.68 9.66
CA LYS A 195 -0.52 6.09 9.66
C LYS A 195 -1.94 6.23 9.10
N LYS A 196 -2.27 5.55 8.00
CA LYS A 196 -3.62 5.57 7.39
C LYS A 196 -4.64 4.96 8.36
N LEU A 197 -4.37 3.78 8.90
CA LEU A 197 -5.31 3.07 9.78
C LEU A 197 -5.53 3.78 11.12
N ALA A 198 -4.47 4.29 11.77
CA ALA A 198 -4.63 5.07 13.00
C ALA A 198 -5.40 6.38 12.76
N THR A 199 -5.14 7.07 11.65
CA THR A 199 -5.90 8.26 11.26
C THR A 199 -7.36 7.92 10.98
N PHE A 200 -7.66 6.80 10.33
CA PHE A 200 -9.04 6.35 10.09
C PHE A 200 -9.81 6.13 11.39
N ILE A 201 -9.22 5.42 12.36
CA ILE A 201 -9.83 5.19 13.66
C ILE A 201 -10.07 6.53 14.41
N ARG A 202 -9.13 7.48 14.28
CA ARG A 202 -9.31 8.84 14.82
C ARG A 202 -10.39 9.65 14.11
N MET A 203 -10.58 9.47 12.81
CA MET A 203 -11.67 10.10 12.05
C MET A 203 -13.03 9.47 12.37
N LEU A 204 -13.06 8.25 12.93
CA LEU A 204 -14.26 7.65 13.52
C LEU A 204 -14.49 8.12 14.98
N GLY A 205 -13.63 8.98 15.53
CA GLY A 205 -13.75 9.56 16.88
C GLY A 205 -13.06 8.77 18.01
N TYR A 206 -12.39 7.65 17.69
CA TYR A 206 -11.69 6.81 18.65
C TYR A 206 -10.20 7.18 18.78
N ASN A 207 -9.57 6.86 19.90
CA ASN A 207 -8.14 7.01 20.06
C ASN A 207 -7.40 5.84 19.42
N ALA A 208 -6.29 6.12 18.72
CA ALA A 208 -5.48 5.09 18.08
C ALA A 208 -4.00 5.44 18.10
N ILE A 209 -3.18 4.48 18.52
CA ILE A 209 -1.72 4.58 18.56
C ILE A 209 -1.13 3.60 17.54
N PRO A 210 -0.51 4.12 16.46
CA PRO A 210 0.23 3.28 15.52
C PRO A 210 1.54 2.81 16.15
N SER A 211 1.91 1.55 15.89
CA SER A 211 3.14 0.98 16.42
C SER A 211 3.72 -0.10 15.49
N GLY A 212 5.02 -0.02 15.19
CA GLY A 212 5.75 -0.87 14.25
C GLY A 212 6.50 -2.00 14.95
N ASN A 213 7.80 -1.84 15.23
CA ASN A 213 8.58 -2.79 16.06
C ASN A 213 8.67 -2.39 17.55
N ASP A 214 8.16 -1.22 17.88
CA ASP A 214 8.18 -0.60 19.21
C ASP A 214 7.07 -1.12 20.14
N MET A 215 7.08 -0.68 21.41
CA MET A 215 6.06 -0.84 22.46
C MET A 215 5.72 -2.27 22.94
N ALA A 216 5.61 -3.26 22.05
CA ALA A 216 5.19 -4.61 22.38
C ALA A 216 5.76 -5.66 21.41
N LEU A 217 5.73 -6.92 21.82
CA LEU A 217 6.15 -8.06 21.01
C LEU A 217 5.11 -8.38 19.92
N SER A 218 5.42 -8.10 18.65
CA SER A 218 4.45 -8.28 17.55
C SER A 218 4.01 -9.73 17.33
N ILE A 219 4.91 -10.71 17.45
CA ILE A 219 4.62 -12.12 17.15
C ILE A 219 3.56 -12.72 18.08
N PRO A 220 3.68 -12.66 19.43
CA PRO A 220 2.65 -13.24 20.29
C PRO A 220 1.29 -12.56 20.12
N ILE A 221 1.24 -11.24 19.90
CA ILE A 221 -0.03 -10.54 19.62
C ILE A 221 -0.61 -11.01 18.28
N ALA A 222 0.22 -11.22 17.25
CA ALA A 222 -0.25 -11.75 15.96
C ALA A 222 -0.81 -13.18 16.06
N VAL A 223 -0.21 -14.03 16.89
CA VAL A 223 -0.75 -15.37 17.17
C VAL A 223 -2.05 -15.27 17.98
N GLN A 224 -2.13 -14.36 18.95
CA GLN A 224 -3.36 -14.09 19.71
C GLN A 224 -4.49 -13.58 18.78
N ALA A 225 -4.15 -12.76 17.79
CA ALA A 225 -5.05 -12.25 16.77
C ALA A 225 -5.38 -13.25 15.65
N GLY A 226 -5.02 -14.54 15.80
CA GLY A 226 -5.38 -15.58 14.85
C GLY A 226 -4.62 -15.58 13.52
N LEU A 227 -3.51 -14.82 13.39
CA LEU A 227 -2.80 -14.71 12.11
C LEU A 227 -1.89 -15.91 11.77
N GLY A 228 -1.52 -16.72 12.76
CA GLY A 228 -0.65 -17.87 12.52
C GLY A 228 -0.08 -18.51 13.78
N GLU A 229 0.97 -19.33 13.62
CA GLU A 229 1.69 -20.01 14.70
C GLU A 229 3.16 -19.57 14.75
N VAL A 230 3.83 -19.73 15.90
CA VAL A 230 5.28 -19.49 16.00
C VAL A 230 6.06 -20.68 15.42
N GLY A 231 6.98 -20.41 14.50
CA GLY A 231 7.90 -21.41 13.95
C GLY A 231 9.18 -21.61 14.76
N ARG A 232 9.94 -22.67 14.45
CA ARG A 232 11.29 -22.91 15.03
C ARG A 232 12.25 -21.73 14.83
N ASN A 233 12.12 -21.02 13.72
CA ASN A 233 12.92 -19.82 13.40
C ASN A 233 12.53 -18.59 14.23
N GLY A 234 11.55 -18.72 15.15
CA GLY A 234 11.07 -17.65 16.00
C GLY A 234 10.16 -16.65 15.31
N MET A 235 9.78 -16.88 14.04
CA MET A 235 8.89 -16.00 13.27
C MET A 235 7.43 -16.47 13.35
N LEU A 236 6.49 -15.56 13.07
CA LEU A 236 5.09 -15.93 12.79
C LEU A 236 5.05 -16.68 11.46
N ILE A 237 4.42 -17.85 11.44
CA ILE A 237 4.13 -18.62 10.23
C ILE A 237 2.63 -18.49 9.96
N THR A 238 2.27 -17.82 8.88
CA THR A 238 0.87 -17.69 8.44
C THR A 238 0.49 -18.82 7.49
N PRO A 239 -0.79 -19.23 7.43
CA PRO A 239 -1.25 -20.21 6.45
C PRO A 239 -1.05 -19.78 4.98
N GLN A 240 -1.08 -18.48 4.70
CA GLN A 240 -1.04 -17.92 3.35
C GLN A 240 0.39 -17.71 2.86
N TYR A 241 1.22 -17.07 3.69
CA TYR A 241 2.53 -16.54 3.27
C TYR A 241 3.71 -17.18 4.02
N GLY A 242 3.44 -18.09 4.96
CA GLY A 242 4.46 -18.64 5.84
C GLY A 242 5.13 -17.54 6.67
N PRO A 243 6.47 -17.57 6.83
CA PRO A 243 7.21 -16.53 7.56
C PRO A 243 7.42 -15.22 6.80
N ARG A 244 7.01 -15.10 5.53
CA ARG A 244 7.27 -13.92 4.69
C ARG A 244 6.28 -12.79 4.96
N VAL A 245 6.13 -12.41 6.22
CA VAL A 245 5.32 -11.27 6.61
C VAL A 245 6.05 -10.34 7.57
N ARG A 246 5.82 -9.04 7.40
CA ARG A 246 6.15 -8.00 8.38
C ARG A 246 4.89 -7.65 9.17
N LEU A 247 5.04 -7.27 10.44
CA LEU A 247 3.93 -7.07 11.36
C LEU A 247 3.96 -5.66 11.94
N LEU A 248 2.81 -5.00 11.97
CA LEU A 248 2.55 -3.79 12.74
C LEU A 248 1.33 -3.99 13.63
N LYS A 249 1.12 -3.08 14.57
CA LYS A 249 -0.01 -3.08 15.48
C LYS A 249 -0.57 -1.68 15.73
N ILE A 250 -1.88 -1.59 15.93
CA ILE A 250 -2.57 -0.38 16.38
C ILE A 250 -3.22 -0.68 17.74
N PHE A 251 -2.93 0.14 18.74
CA PHE A 251 -3.60 0.09 20.05
C PHE A 251 -4.71 1.13 20.07
N THR A 252 -5.92 0.75 20.48
CA THR A 252 -7.10 1.63 20.42
C THR A 252 -8.07 1.40 21.57
N ASP A 253 -8.81 2.46 21.94
CA ASP A 253 -9.98 2.39 22.82
C ASP A 253 -11.26 2.00 22.07
N MET A 254 -11.16 1.66 20.78
CA MET A 254 -12.28 1.21 19.99
C MET A 254 -12.71 -0.20 20.40
N PRO A 255 -14.00 -0.43 20.71
CA PRO A 255 -14.52 -1.75 21.04
C PRO A 255 -14.59 -2.62 19.79
N LEU A 256 -13.72 -3.63 19.70
CA LEU A 256 -13.66 -4.57 18.59
C LEU A 256 -13.87 -6.02 19.08
N GLN A 257 -14.28 -6.88 18.17
CA GLN A 257 -14.44 -8.31 18.39
C GLN A 257 -13.10 -9.00 18.10
N PRO A 258 -12.47 -9.62 19.11
CA PRO A 258 -11.22 -10.37 18.94
C PRO A 258 -11.41 -11.58 18.03
N ASP A 259 -10.40 -11.86 17.23
CA ASP A 259 -10.27 -13.10 16.48
C ASP A 259 -9.77 -14.23 17.39
N LYS A 260 -10.06 -15.47 16.99
CA LYS A 260 -9.58 -16.65 17.70
C LYS A 260 -8.16 -17.02 17.26
N PRO A 261 -7.24 -17.29 18.20
CA PRO A 261 -5.96 -17.93 17.87
C PRO A 261 -6.14 -19.21 17.06
N ILE A 262 -5.18 -19.51 16.18
CA ILE A 262 -5.25 -20.70 15.31
C ILE A 262 -4.03 -21.61 15.45
N THR A 263 -4.24 -22.89 15.13
CA THR A 263 -3.18 -23.86 14.84
C THR A 263 -3.47 -24.65 13.58
N PHE A 264 -2.45 -24.90 12.77
CA PHE A 264 -2.48 -25.68 11.55
C PHE A 264 -1.27 -26.63 11.42
N GLY A 265 -0.55 -26.86 12.52
CA GLY A 265 0.45 -27.91 12.67
C GLY A 265 1.91 -27.47 12.58
N VAL A 266 2.19 -26.16 12.69
CA VAL A 266 3.55 -25.62 12.54
C VAL A 266 4.51 -26.21 13.55
N SER A 267 4.10 -26.30 14.82
CA SER A 267 4.94 -26.89 15.87
C SER A 267 5.28 -28.36 15.59
N GLN A 268 4.30 -29.16 15.16
CA GLN A 268 4.50 -30.58 14.84
C GLN A 268 5.41 -30.78 13.63
N PHE A 269 5.28 -29.92 12.62
CA PHE A 269 6.17 -29.91 11.48
C PHE A 269 7.61 -29.50 11.87
N CYS A 270 7.74 -28.46 12.70
CA CYS A 270 9.01 -27.93 13.17
C CYS A 270 9.84 -28.92 14.00
N ILE A 271 9.18 -29.85 14.72
CA ILE A 271 9.87 -30.94 15.45
C ILE A 271 10.73 -31.79 14.50
N LYS A 272 10.27 -32.00 13.25
CA LYS A 272 10.95 -32.87 12.26
C LYS A 272 11.84 -32.09 11.29
N CYS A 273 11.39 -30.93 10.79
CA CYS A 273 11.97 -30.27 9.63
C CYS A 273 13.42 -29.76 9.82
N ARG A 274 13.66 -28.94 10.86
CA ARG A 274 14.98 -28.32 11.19
C ARG A 274 15.71 -27.52 10.10
N LYS A 275 15.19 -27.43 8.87
CA LYS A 275 15.83 -26.75 7.72
C LYS A 275 16.30 -25.31 8.00
N CYS A 276 15.54 -24.53 8.78
CA CYS A 276 15.95 -23.18 9.15
C CYS A 276 17.13 -23.13 10.13
N ALA A 277 17.28 -24.14 10.99
CA ALA A 277 18.46 -24.31 11.84
C ALA A 277 19.67 -24.72 10.99
N ASP A 278 19.51 -25.73 10.14
CA ASP A 278 20.59 -26.24 9.27
C ASP A 278 21.11 -25.18 8.29
N SER A 279 20.23 -24.29 7.82
CA SER A 279 20.58 -23.22 6.88
C SER A 279 21.09 -21.95 7.58
N CYS A 280 21.02 -21.84 8.91
CA CYS A 280 21.36 -20.61 9.61
C CYS A 280 22.89 -20.38 9.59
N PRO A 281 23.40 -19.34 8.90
CA PRO A 281 24.84 -19.11 8.83
C PRO A 281 25.46 -18.75 10.19
N ALA A 282 24.63 -18.27 11.12
CA ALA A 282 25.05 -17.90 12.48
C ALA A 282 24.94 -19.04 13.50
N ASN A 283 24.35 -20.19 13.13
CA ASN A 283 23.95 -21.23 14.09
C ASN A 283 23.15 -20.66 15.27
N ALA A 284 22.28 -19.68 14.98
CA ALA A 284 21.48 -18.95 15.96
C ALA A 284 20.15 -19.65 16.28
N ILE A 285 19.71 -20.59 15.43
CA ILE A 285 18.43 -21.29 15.59
C ILE A 285 18.70 -22.67 16.20
N PRO A 286 18.00 -23.07 17.28
CA PRO A 286 18.22 -24.35 17.95
C PRO A 286 17.86 -25.54 17.04
N SER A 287 18.68 -26.59 17.10
CA SER A 287 18.52 -27.83 16.33
C SER A 287 17.77 -28.92 17.09
N GLU A 288 17.47 -28.67 18.37
CA GLU A 288 16.80 -29.60 19.28
C GLU A 288 15.35 -29.85 18.82
N PRO A 289 14.88 -31.10 18.77
CA PRO A 289 13.53 -31.40 18.30
C PRO A 289 12.44 -30.71 19.10
N LYS A 290 12.59 -30.55 20.42
CA LYS A 290 11.55 -30.01 21.31
C LYS A 290 11.80 -28.53 21.66
N PRO A 291 10.73 -27.72 21.80
CA PRO A 291 10.83 -26.38 22.36
C PRO A 291 11.22 -26.43 23.85
N THR A 292 11.63 -25.29 24.40
CA THR A 292 11.99 -25.12 25.81
C THR A 292 11.26 -23.92 26.41
N MET A 293 11.28 -23.78 27.74
CA MET A 293 10.75 -22.62 28.47
C MET A 293 11.79 -21.53 28.71
N LYS A 294 13.08 -21.81 28.46
CA LYS A 294 14.18 -20.94 28.85
C LYS A 294 14.99 -20.50 27.63
N GLY A 295 15.11 -19.19 27.45
CA GLY A 295 16.05 -18.58 26.51
C GLY A 295 17.46 -18.55 27.07
N ASN A 296 18.44 -18.50 26.18
CA ASN A 296 19.87 -18.50 26.53
C ASN A 296 20.53 -17.12 26.43
N SER A 297 19.77 -16.07 26.07
CA SER A 297 20.24 -14.69 25.95
C SER A 297 19.40 -13.73 26.79
N GLN A 298 20.01 -12.64 27.27
CA GLN A 298 19.29 -11.52 27.90
C GLN A 298 18.26 -10.88 26.95
N SER A 299 18.47 -11.01 25.65
CA SER A 299 17.54 -10.56 24.61
C SER A 299 16.42 -11.57 24.32
N ASN A 300 16.28 -12.61 25.15
CA ASN A 300 15.14 -13.51 25.13
C ASN A 300 14.22 -13.30 26.34
N CYS A 301 12.91 -13.47 26.09
CA CYS A 301 11.88 -13.49 27.13
C CYS A 301 11.55 -14.94 27.52
N SER A 302 12.12 -15.44 28.62
CA SER A 302 11.88 -16.80 29.14
C SER A 302 10.46 -16.94 29.71
N GLY A 303 9.94 -18.18 29.76
CA GLY A 303 8.63 -18.49 30.31
C GLY A 303 7.55 -18.78 29.27
N VAL A 304 7.90 -18.91 27.98
CA VAL A 304 6.99 -19.30 26.90
C VAL A 304 7.55 -20.54 26.21
N LEU A 305 6.74 -21.58 26.02
CA LEU A 305 7.20 -22.80 25.37
C LEU A 305 7.43 -22.57 23.87
N LYS A 306 8.69 -22.40 23.47
CA LYS A 306 9.07 -22.19 22.07
C LYS A 306 10.53 -22.58 21.79
N TRP A 307 10.92 -22.52 20.53
CA TRP A 307 12.34 -22.53 20.15
C TRP A 307 12.93 -21.14 20.35
N TYR A 308 13.88 -21.04 21.25
CA TYR A 308 14.59 -19.80 21.53
C TYR A 308 15.75 -19.64 20.58
N THR A 309 15.62 -18.72 19.63
CA THR A 309 16.74 -18.28 18.79
C THR A 309 17.70 -17.45 19.64
N ASP A 310 19.00 -17.58 19.37
CA ASP A 310 20.07 -16.76 19.91
C ASP A 310 20.19 -15.44 19.11
N PRO A 311 19.60 -14.34 19.58
CA PRO A 311 19.58 -13.09 18.83
C PRO A 311 20.97 -12.45 18.74
N GLU A 312 21.85 -12.73 19.70
CA GLU A 312 23.21 -12.18 19.75
C GLU A 312 24.07 -12.76 18.63
N LYS A 313 24.00 -14.09 18.43
CA LYS A 313 24.64 -14.74 17.27
C LYS A 313 24.06 -14.24 15.94
N CYS A 314 22.73 -14.13 15.86
CA CYS A 314 22.06 -13.62 14.67
C CYS A 314 22.57 -12.21 14.31
N TYR A 315 22.64 -11.31 15.30
CA TYR A 315 23.08 -9.94 15.07
C TYR A 315 24.59 -9.81 14.81
N LYS A 316 25.42 -10.62 15.47
CA LYS A 316 26.86 -10.72 15.15
C LYS A 316 27.10 -11.12 13.69
N PHE A 317 26.24 -11.96 13.11
CA PHE A 317 26.30 -12.26 11.68
C PHE A 317 25.92 -11.07 10.79
N TRP A 318 25.03 -10.16 11.21
CA TRP A 318 24.65 -8.99 10.40
C TRP A 318 25.83 -8.02 10.22
N ASP A 319 26.67 -7.87 11.25
CA ASP A 319 27.95 -7.16 11.16
C ASP A 319 28.85 -7.77 10.08
N LEU A 320 29.02 -9.10 10.09
CA LEU A 320 29.82 -9.82 9.10
C LEU A 320 29.22 -9.77 7.68
N ASN A 321 27.89 -9.86 7.59
CA ASN A 321 27.14 -9.87 6.33
C ASN A 321 27.03 -8.45 5.72
N GLY A 322 27.25 -7.39 6.51
CA GLY A 322 27.09 -6.00 6.11
C GLY A 322 25.62 -5.57 5.89
N GLY A 323 24.65 -6.42 6.25
CA GLY A 323 23.24 -6.21 5.97
C GLY A 323 22.35 -7.20 6.72
N ASN A 324 21.03 -7.02 6.59
CA ASN A 324 20.07 -7.94 7.19
C ASN A 324 20.12 -9.33 6.54
N CYS A 325 19.70 -10.34 7.30
CA CYS A 325 19.55 -11.71 6.82
C CYS A 325 18.07 -12.08 6.79
N SER A 326 17.70 -13.05 5.97
CA SER A 326 16.36 -13.65 5.92
C SER A 326 16.42 -15.12 5.52
N ASN A 327 17.57 -15.79 5.70
CA ASN A 327 17.75 -17.15 5.22
C ASN A 327 16.79 -18.14 5.90
N CYS A 328 16.46 -17.90 7.18
CA CYS A 328 15.48 -18.68 7.93
C CYS A 328 14.03 -18.47 7.45
N ILE A 329 13.75 -17.34 6.79
CA ILE A 329 12.49 -17.10 6.08
C ILE A 329 12.57 -17.83 4.74
N ALA A 330 13.58 -17.54 3.92
CA ALA A 330 13.77 -18.07 2.56
C ALA A 330 13.70 -19.60 2.48
N CYS A 331 14.41 -20.30 3.37
CA CYS A 331 14.49 -21.76 3.33
C CYS A 331 13.24 -22.48 3.90
N CYS A 332 12.34 -21.75 4.58
CA CYS A 332 11.21 -22.34 5.28
C CYS A 332 10.23 -23.01 4.29
N PRO A 333 9.87 -24.29 4.49
CA PRO A 333 8.90 -24.96 3.61
C PRO A 333 7.49 -24.35 3.62
N TYR A 334 7.15 -23.54 4.64
CA TYR A 334 5.89 -22.82 4.70
C TYR A 334 5.83 -21.58 3.80
N ASN A 335 6.94 -21.17 3.17
CA ASN A 335 6.85 -20.34 1.98
C ASN A 335 6.15 -21.19 0.93
N LYS A 336 4.82 -21.22 0.90
CA LYS A 336 4.08 -21.99 -0.10
C LYS A 336 4.58 -21.55 -1.47
N TRP A 337 5.30 -22.45 -2.12
CA TRP A 337 5.85 -22.19 -3.44
C TRP A 337 4.67 -22.27 -4.40
N SER A 338 4.63 -21.41 -5.41
CA SER A 338 3.77 -21.57 -6.57
C SER A 338 4.23 -22.76 -7.45
N SER A 339 4.57 -23.90 -6.83
CA SER A 339 4.79 -25.14 -7.55
C SER A 339 3.45 -25.75 -7.94
N TRP A 340 3.41 -26.37 -9.11
CA TRP A 340 2.19 -26.85 -9.77
C TRP A 340 1.29 -27.74 -8.90
N HIS A 341 1.87 -28.49 -7.95
CA HIS A 341 1.14 -29.36 -7.02
C HIS A 341 0.49 -28.59 -5.85
N HIS A 342 1.10 -27.50 -5.37
CA HIS A 342 0.51 -26.63 -4.33
C HIS A 342 -0.59 -25.73 -4.90
N GLY A 343 -0.40 -25.21 -6.11
CA GLY A 343 -1.43 -24.45 -6.82
C GLY A 343 -2.67 -25.30 -7.19
N LEU A 344 -2.52 -26.62 -7.37
CA LEU A 344 -3.65 -27.53 -7.59
C LEU A 344 -4.50 -27.68 -6.33
N THR A 345 -3.88 -27.80 -5.15
CA THR A 345 -4.61 -27.90 -3.87
C THR A 345 -5.32 -26.61 -3.50
N GLU A 346 -4.74 -25.45 -3.78
CA GLU A 346 -5.39 -24.14 -3.55
C GLU A 346 -6.55 -23.92 -4.52
N LYS A 347 -6.36 -24.20 -5.82
CA LYS A 347 -7.45 -24.14 -6.80
C LYS A 347 -8.59 -25.12 -6.50
N LEU A 348 -8.27 -26.29 -5.94
CA LEU A 348 -9.29 -27.25 -5.50
C LEU A 348 -10.04 -26.75 -4.26
N ALA A 349 -9.35 -26.14 -3.29
CA ALA A 349 -10.00 -25.55 -2.11
C ALA A 349 -10.89 -24.35 -2.49
N GLU A 350 -10.41 -23.45 -3.35
CA GLU A 350 -11.19 -22.31 -3.88
C GLU A 350 -12.40 -22.79 -4.70
N ALA A 351 -12.22 -23.82 -5.54
CA ALA A 351 -13.32 -24.43 -6.29
C ALA A 351 -14.35 -25.14 -5.40
N MET A 352 -13.95 -25.55 -4.18
CA MET A 352 -14.84 -26.15 -3.19
C MET A 352 -15.59 -25.10 -2.36
N GLU A 353 -15.01 -23.92 -2.13
CA GLU A 353 -15.68 -22.79 -1.46
C GLU A 353 -16.65 -22.04 -2.38
N GLN A 354 -16.40 -21.99 -3.69
CA GLN A 354 -17.29 -21.33 -4.67
C GLN A 354 -18.49 -22.19 -5.10
N LYS A 355 -19.30 -22.70 -4.15
CA LYS A 355 -20.69 -23.07 -4.49
C LYS A 355 -21.54 -21.80 -4.52
N PRO A 356 -22.03 -21.33 -5.68
CA PRO A 356 -22.99 -20.25 -5.69
C PRO A 356 -24.28 -20.73 -5.03
N LEU A 357 -24.65 -20.11 -3.92
CA LEU A 357 -26.02 -20.09 -3.45
C LEU A 357 -26.83 -19.34 -4.52
N PHE A 358 -27.36 -20.08 -5.48
CA PHE A 358 -28.42 -19.61 -6.37
C PHE A 358 -29.68 -19.39 -5.52
N ILE A 359 -29.76 -18.23 -4.87
CA ILE A 359 -31.04 -17.71 -4.38
C ILE A 359 -31.73 -17.11 -5.61
N GLY A 360 -32.68 -17.85 -6.17
CA GLY A 360 -33.52 -17.38 -7.25
C GLY A 360 -34.23 -16.08 -6.84
N MET A 361 -33.95 -14.99 -7.54
CA MET A 361 -34.73 -13.77 -7.41
C MET A 361 -36.18 -14.06 -7.84
N PRO A 362 -37.19 -13.74 -7.02
CA PRO A 362 -38.58 -13.76 -7.47
C PRO A 362 -38.75 -12.70 -8.57
N LYS A 363 -39.26 -13.15 -9.72
CA LYS A 363 -39.84 -12.25 -10.72
C LYS A 363 -41.13 -11.67 -10.14
N ASN A 364 -41.31 -10.36 -10.35
CA ASN A 364 -42.49 -9.53 -10.04
C ASN A 364 -42.51 -8.91 -8.64
N THR A 365 -42.21 -7.60 -8.60
CA THR A 365 -43.20 -6.56 -8.28
C THR A 365 -42.64 -5.22 -8.76
N ALA A 366 -43.07 -4.81 -9.94
CA ALA A 366 -43.05 -3.40 -10.32
C ALA A 366 -44.19 -2.73 -9.55
N GLN A 367 -43.87 -1.86 -8.60
CA GLN A 367 -44.81 -0.83 -8.17
C GLN A 367 -44.09 0.45 -7.79
N CYS A 368 -44.55 1.50 -8.46
CA CYS A 368 -44.07 2.86 -8.53
C CYS A 368 -43.86 3.53 -7.16
N LEU A 369 -42.76 4.27 -7.02
CA LEU A 369 -42.71 5.47 -6.18
C LEU A 369 -42.31 6.67 -7.06
N ASN A 370 -43.07 7.73 -6.86
CA ASN A 370 -43.29 8.91 -7.69
C ASN A 370 -42.09 9.89 -7.62
N PRO A 371 -41.54 10.41 -8.74
CA PRO A 371 -40.47 11.39 -8.70
C PRO A 371 -41.03 12.82 -8.73
N LYS A 372 -41.21 13.43 -7.56
CA LYS A 372 -41.35 14.89 -7.46
C LYS A 372 -40.67 15.42 -6.20
N LEU A 373 -39.38 15.75 -6.33
CA LEU A 373 -38.81 16.91 -5.67
C LEU A 373 -37.97 17.66 -6.71
N ILE A 374 -38.62 18.62 -7.37
CA ILE A 374 -37.98 19.67 -8.16
C ILE A 374 -37.64 20.76 -7.14
N LEU A 375 -36.37 20.89 -6.79
CA LEU A 375 -35.89 22.11 -6.13
C LEU A 375 -35.76 23.19 -7.21
N LYS A 376 -36.49 24.28 -7.00
CA LYS A 376 -36.50 25.46 -7.86
C LYS A 376 -35.10 26.06 -7.92
N THR A 377 -34.59 26.25 -9.13
CA THR A 377 -33.48 27.15 -9.43
C THR A 377 -33.91 28.58 -9.11
N SER A 378 -33.34 29.18 -8.07
CA SER A 378 -33.28 30.63 -7.94
C SER A 378 -32.00 31.12 -8.60
N GLU A 379 -32.13 32.05 -9.53
CA GLU A 379 -31.04 32.84 -10.10
C GLU A 379 -30.20 33.42 -8.96
N ILE A 380 -28.90 33.11 -8.93
CA ILE A 380 -27.94 33.77 -8.05
C ILE A 380 -26.87 34.38 -8.95
N ASP A 381 -26.72 35.68 -8.74
CA ASP A 381 -25.86 36.63 -9.41
C ASP A 381 -24.39 36.19 -9.43
N SER A 382 -23.69 36.59 -10.48
CA SER A 382 -22.26 36.30 -10.68
C SER A 382 -21.38 37.02 -9.65
N GLY A 383 -21.20 36.41 -8.48
CA GLY A 383 -20.26 36.84 -7.44
C GLY A 383 -18.94 36.10 -7.54
N GLN A 384 -17.82 36.83 -7.50
CA GLN A 384 -16.45 36.33 -7.55
C GLN A 384 -16.21 35.19 -6.55
N LEU A 385 -15.75 34.03 -7.06
CA LEU A 385 -15.29 32.91 -6.24
C LEU A 385 -14.02 33.31 -5.46
N ASP A 386 -14.16 33.45 -4.15
CA ASP A 386 -13.05 33.70 -3.24
C ASP A 386 -12.31 32.38 -2.95
N SER A 387 -11.14 32.22 -3.55
CA SER A 387 -10.27 31.02 -3.53
C SER A 387 -9.61 30.70 -2.16
N LYS A 388 -10.16 31.19 -1.05
CA LYS A 388 -9.55 31.12 0.30
C LYS A 388 -10.35 30.38 1.37
N LYS A 389 -11.41 29.64 1.01
CA LYS A 389 -11.93 28.58 1.91
C LYS A 389 -10.99 27.37 1.85
N SER A 390 -9.87 27.45 2.55
CA SER A 390 -9.22 26.22 3.03
C SER A 390 -10.23 25.46 3.88
N ALA A 391 -10.25 24.15 3.75
CA ALA A 391 -11.04 23.24 4.57
C ALA A 391 -10.60 23.32 6.04
N LYS A 392 -10.93 24.41 6.72
CA LYS A 392 -11.14 24.39 8.16
C LYS A 392 -12.45 23.64 8.35
N LEU A 393 -12.42 22.59 9.17
CA LEU A 393 -13.59 21.91 9.71
C LEU A 393 -14.65 22.97 10.05
N GLU A 394 -15.64 23.14 9.16
CA GLU A 394 -16.91 23.74 9.56
C GLU A 394 -17.47 22.80 10.66
N ASP A 395 -18.05 23.42 11.68
CA ASP A 395 -18.56 22.83 12.92
C ASP A 395 -19.38 21.53 12.69
N ASN A 396 -18.69 20.38 12.67
CA ASN A 396 -19.31 19.08 12.37
C ASN A 396 -19.87 18.48 13.66
N SER A 397 -21.02 18.99 14.08
CA SER A 397 -21.87 18.44 15.17
C SER A 397 -22.59 17.15 14.78
N GLU A 398 -22.32 16.58 13.60
CA GLU A 398 -22.91 15.34 13.10
C GLU A 398 -21.93 14.16 13.18
N GLU A 399 -22.48 13.00 13.54
CA GLU A 399 -21.77 11.73 13.60
C GLU A 399 -21.09 11.41 12.25
N PRO A 400 -19.77 11.12 12.22
CA PRO A 400 -19.07 10.86 10.96
C PRO A 400 -19.58 9.57 10.30
N SER A 401 -19.87 9.59 9.00
CA SER A 401 -20.06 8.33 8.26
C SER A 401 -18.70 7.63 8.04
N VAL A 402 -18.71 6.30 7.93
CA VAL A 402 -17.50 5.50 7.66
C VAL A 402 -16.81 5.94 6.37
N GLY A 403 -17.59 6.24 5.32
CA GLY A 403 -17.05 6.72 4.05
C GLY A 403 -16.37 8.09 4.18
N ASP A 404 -16.96 9.01 4.93
CA ASP A 404 -16.39 10.34 5.14
C ASP A 404 -15.11 10.28 5.98
N ALA A 405 -15.09 9.44 7.01
CA ALA A 405 -13.92 9.19 7.83
C ALA A 405 -12.75 8.63 6.99
N LEU A 406 -13.05 7.73 6.04
CA LEU A 406 -12.08 7.16 5.12
C LEU A 406 -11.53 8.22 4.15
N LEU A 407 -12.40 9.03 3.56
CA LEU A 407 -11.99 10.11 2.65
C LEU A 407 -11.12 11.15 3.35
N GLN A 408 -11.55 11.63 4.53
CA GLN A 408 -10.77 12.59 5.34
C GLN A 408 -9.40 12.03 5.71
N THR A 409 -9.33 10.74 6.06
CA THR A 409 -8.07 10.07 6.35
C THR A 409 -7.07 10.19 5.21
N LEU A 410 -7.52 9.96 3.99
CA LEU A 410 -6.65 10.00 2.82
C LEU A 410 -6.30 11.43 2.42
N TRP A 411 -7.19 12.39 2.64
CA TRP A 411 -6.86 13.81 2.46
C TRP A 411 -5.78 14.28 3.45
N LEU A 412 -5.91 13.91 4.73
CA LEU A 412 -4.89 14.19 5.74
C LEU A 412 -3.56 13.52 5.40
N TYR A 413 -3.59 12.27 4.94
CA TYR A 413 -2.41 11.55 4.50
C TYR A 413 -1.76 12.19 3.26
N ASN A 414 -2.55 12.53 2.24
CA ASN A 414 -2.05 13.14 1.02
C ASN A 414 -1.42 14.51 1.28
N SER A 415 -2.04 15.32 2.15
CA SER A 415 -1.48 16.60 2.60
C SER A 415 -0.08 16.42 3.18
N TYR A 416 0.15 15.38 3.98
CA TYR A 416 1.49 15.05 4.46
C TYR A 416 2.46 14.69 3.32
N THR A 417 2.03 13.83 2.39
CA THR A 417 2.92 13.34 1.32
C THR A 417 3.20 14.38 0.23
N PHE A 418 2.32 15.35 0.02
CA PHE A 418 2.45 16.37 -1.02
C PHE A 418 3.13 17.65 -0.51
N GLY A 419 3.10 17.92 0.79
CA GLY A 419 3.69 19.12 1.39
C GLY A 419 2.65 20.22 1.56
N ASP A 420 2.98 21.46 1.18
CA ASP A 420 2.16 22.65 1.44
C ASP A 420 0.95 22.79 0.48
N GLY A 421 0.16 21.73 0.30
CA GLY A 421 -1.07 21.77 -0.51
C GLY A 421 -1.74 20.41 -0.72
N GLN A 422 -3.02 20.44 -1.12
CA GLN A 422 -3.80 19.23 -1.49
C GLN A 422 -3.46 18.69 -2.88
N PHE A 423 -2.73 19.46 -3.70
CA PHE A 423 -2.34 19.09 -5.06
C PHE A 423 -0.87 18.68 -5.10
N GLY A 424 -0.56 17.66 -5.91
CA GLY A 424 0.77 17.07 -5.99
C GLY A 424 1.77 17.90 -6.80
N LEU A 425 1.91 19.21 -6.56
CA LEU A 425 2.81 20.05 -7.36
C LEU A 425 4.24 19.46 -7.40
N ALA A 426 4.96 19.71 -8.49
CA ALA A 426 6.35 19.27 -8.60
C ALA A 426 7.26 19.93 -7.55
N ASP A 427 8.36 19.26 -7.23
CA ASP A 427 9.41 19.68 -6.29
C ASP A 427 8.98 19.92 -4.82
N GLN A 428 7.91 19.27 -4.39
CA GLN A 428 7.48 19.26 -2.97
C GLN A 428 7.13 17.86 -2.48
N GLY A 429 7.07 17.71 -1.15
CA GLY A 429 6.73 16.44 -0.50
C GLY A 429 7.53 15.24 -1.04
N PHE A 430 6.81 14.22 -1.49
CA PHE A 430 7.35 13.01 -2.10
C PHE A 430 7.80 13.20 -3.55
N PHE A 431 7.35 14.27 -4.21
CA PHE A 431 7.78 14.72 -5.54
C PHE A 431 9.01 15.65 -5.50
N ARG A 432 9.67 15.81 -4.35
CA ARG A 432 10.86 16.67 -4.21
C ARG A 432 11.99 16.23 -5.16
N TRP A 433 12.53 17.19 -5.91
CA TRP A 433 13.59 17.00 -6.89
C TRP A 433 14.98 17.00 -6.24
N LYS A 434 15.14 17.76 -5.16
CA LYS A 434 16.36 17.71 -4.35
C LYS A 434 16.50 16.36 -3.66
N GLY A 435 17.62 15.68 -3.88
CA GLY A 435 17.98 14.44 -3.22
C GLY A 435 19.46 14.10 -3.41
N GLU A 436 19.97 13.18 -2.59
CA GLU A 436 21.34 12.69 -2.73
C GLU A 436 21.48 11.84 -3.99
N ILE A 437 22.51 12.15 -4.79
CA ILE A 437 22.84 11.44 -6.03
C ILE A 437 24.18 10.75 -5.83
N SER A 438 24.24 9.47 -6.21
CA SER A 438 25.48 8.70 -6.14
C SER A 438 26.55 9.36 -7.01
N LYS A 439 27.74 9.58 -6.45
CA LYS A 439 28.92 10.05 -7.21
C LYS A 439 29.40 9.03 -8.23
N GLN A 440 29.12 7.74 -7.98
CA GLN A 440 29.44 6.67 -8.92
C GLN A 440 28.25 6.44 -9.85
N LYS A 441 28.42 6.84 -11.10
CA LYS A 441 27.43 6.64 -12.16
C LYS A 441 27.47 5.20 -12.66
N THR A 442 26.31 4.54 -12.66
CA THR A 442 26.16 3.19 -13.21
C THR A 442 26.19 3.26 -14.72
N ILE A 443 27.03 2.45 -15.36
CA ILE A 443 27.12 2.37 -16.82
C ILE A 443 26.38 1.10 -17.25
N PHE A 444 25.32 1.27 -18.03
CA PHE A 444 24.57 0.17 -18.63
C PHE A 444 25.20 -0.27 -19.94
N LYS A 445 25.01 -1.53 -20.33
CA LYS A 445 25.49 -2.03 -21.63
C LYS A 445 24.88 -1.26 -22.79
N ASP A 446 23.58 -1.01 -22.71
CA ASP A 446 22.79 -0.28 -23.69
C ASP A 446 21.51 0.28 -23.04
N THR A 447 20.81 1.15 -23.77
CA THR A 447 19.57 1.81 -23.32
C THR A 447 18.42 0.80 -23.10
N LYS A 448 18.46 -0.37 -23.75
CA LYS A 448 17.47 -1.44 -23.62
C LYS A 448 17.62 -2.19 -22.30
N GLU A 449 18.85 -2.47 -21.88
CA GLU A 449 19.15 -3.02 -20.57
C GLU A 449 18.69 -2.05 -19.47
N ALA A 450 19.05 -0.77 -19.59
CA ALA A 450 18.65 0.27 -18.63
C ALA A 450 17.11 0.34 -18.51
N ALA A 451 16.39 0.39 -19.63
CA ALA A 451 14.92 0.39 -19.67
C ALA A 451 14.31 -0.84 -19.00
N ARG A 452 14.84 -2.04 -19.29
CA ARG A 452 14.39 -3.30 -18.68
C ARG A 452 14.57 -3.28 -17.16
N ILE A 453 15.70 -2.78 -16.68
CA ILE A 453 16.00 -2.68 -15.24
C ILE A 453 15.07 -1.68 -14.56
N ILE A 454 14.88 -0.50 -15.14
CA ILE A 454 13.98 0.54 -14.62
C ILE A 454 12.56 0.01 -14.48
N LYS A 455 12.03 -0.69 -15.50
CA LYS A 455 10.71 -1.30 -15.45
C LYS A 455 10.58 -2.35 -14.34
N LYS A 456 11.59 -3.21 -14.19
CA LYS A 456 11.60 -4.22 -13.10
C LYS A 456 11.64 -3.57 -11.72
N ALA A 457 12.48 -2.54 -11.54
CA ALA A 457 12.56 -1.80 -10.29
C ALA A 457 11.25 -1.09 -9.96
N ALA A 458 10.62 -0.42 -10.94
CA ALA A 458 9.34 0.25 -10.75
C ALA A 458 8.23 -0.72 -10.33
N LYS A 459 8.13 -1.90 -10.96
CA LYS A 459 7.19 -2.95 -10.55
C LYS A 459 7.48 -3.47 -9.14
N PHE A 460 8.74 -3.76 -8.84
CA PHE A 460 9.15 -4.18 -7.50
C PHE A 460 8.80 -3.15 -6.42
N LEU A 461 8.92 -1.85 -6.74
CA LEU A 461 8.65 -0.75 -5.80
C LEU A 461 7.16 -0.37 -5.70
N GLY A 462 6.29 -0.98 -6.51
CA GLY A 462 4.82 -0.89 -6.37
C GLY A 462 4.05 -0.35 -7.57
N ALA A 463 4.67 -0.12 -8.74
CA ALA A 463 3.93 0.27 -9.95
C ALA A 463 3.23 -0.94 -10.62
N ASP A 464 1.99 -0.76 -11.06
CA ASP A 464 1.26 -1.80 -11.80
C ASP A 464 1.64 -1.81 -13.28
N LEU A 465 1.74 -0.61 -13.89
CA LEU A 465 2.21 -0.43 -15.27
C LEU A 465 3.34 0.60 -15.32
N VAL A 466 4.24 0.41 -16.30
CA VAL A 466 5.41 1.27 -16.51
C VAL A 466 5.64 1.40 -18.01
N GLY A 467 5.60 2.63 -18.51
CA GLY A 467 6.00 3.00 -19.86
C GLY A 467 7.20 3.92 -19.86
N ILE A 468 8.00 3.89 -20.92
CA ILE A 468 9.15 4.78 -21.11
C ILE A 468 8.99 5.52 -22.43
N THR A 469 9.21 6.84 -22.43
CA THR A 469 9.16 7.68 -23.62
C THR A 469 10.24 8.76 -23.59
N TYR A 470 10.44 9.47 -24.72
CA TYR A 470 11.33 10.62 -24.79
C TYR A 470 10.74 11.87 -24.15
N TYR A 471 11.61 12.80 -23.80
CA TYR A 471 11.21 14.14 -23.35
C TYR A 471 10.66 14.95 -24.54
N ASP A 472 9.34 15.17 -24.55
CA ASP A 472 8.69 16.08 -25.50
C ASP A 472 8.44 17.45 -24.84
N GLU A 473 9.15 18.47 -25.30
CA GLU A 473 9.01 19.85 -24.82
C GLU A 473 7.60 20.42 -25.04
N LYS A 474 6.90 20.03 -26.11
CA LYS A 474 5.56 20.54 -26.40
C LYS A 474 4.55 20.04 -25.39
N ILE A 475 4.70 18.79 -24.96
CA ILE A 475 3.86 18.20 -23.91
C ILE A 475 4.28 18.72 -22.53
N SER A 476 5.58 18.88 -22.30
CA SER A 476 6.12 19.17 -20.97
C SER A 476 6.11 20.65 -20.58
N ASN A 477 6.04 21.57 -21.55
CA ASN A 477 5.95 23.03 -21.32
C ASN A 477 4.51 23.57 -21.40
N SER A 478 3.49 22.70 -21.36
CA SER A 478 2.09 23.14 -21.34
C SER A 478 1.83 24.06 -20.13
N VAL A 479 1.29 25.24 -20.39
CA VAL A 479 0.98 26.24 -19.35
C VAL A 479 -0.14 25.72 -18.45
N LEU A 480 0.14 25.62 -17.16
CA LEU A 480 -0.85 25.28 -16.16
C LEU A 480 -1.34 26.53 -15.42
N PHE A 481 -2.57 26.43 -14.91
CA PHE A 481 -3.17 27.45 -14.07
C PHE A 481 -3.60 26.79 -12.76
N ASN A 482 -3.38 27.46 -11.64
CA ASN A 482 -3.91 26.99 -10.35
C ASN A 482 -5.42 27.32 -10.23
N ALA A 483 -6.04 26.87 -9.14
CA ALA A 483 -7.46 27.11 -8.87
C ALA A 483 -7.86 28.61 -8.79
N SER A 484 -6.89 29.51 -8.57
CA SER A 484 -7.11 30.97 -8.58
C SER A 484 -6.88 31.61 -9.97
N GLY A 485 -6.69 30.79 -11.02
CA GLY A 485 -6.46 31.26 -12.39
C GLY A 485 -5.09 31.89 -12.61
N GLN A 486 -4.17 31.80 -11.64
CA GLN A 486 -2.80 32.26 -11.81
C GLN A 486 -2.01 31.24 -12.61
N LYS A 487 -1.25 31.75 -13.60
CA LYS A 487 -0.31 30.95 -14.36
C LYS A 487 0.72 30.34 -13.41
N ILE A 488 0.73 29.02 -13.31
CA ILE A 488 1.79 28.30 -12.62
C ILE A 488 3.04 28.47 -13.51
N PRO A 489 4.20 28.88 -12.95
CA PRO A 489 5.43 28.94 -13.71
C PRO A 489 5.65 27.62 -14.46
N SER A 490 6.02 27.70 -15.74
CA SER A 490 6.40 26.51 -16.50
C SER A 490 7.45 25.73 -15.71
N VAL A 491 7.27 24.43 -15.61
CA VAL A 491 8.18 23.51 -14.90
C VAL A 491 9.58 23.65 -15.49
N SER A 492 10.46 24.38 -14.81
CA SER A 492 11.84 24.58 -15.26
C SER A 492 12.71 23.48 -14.68
N PHE A 493 12.97 22.44 -15.48
CA PHE A 493 13.88 21.39 -15.05
C PHE A 493 15.30 21.95 -14.86
N PRO A 494 16.04 21.52 -13.81
CA PRO A 494 17.42 21.97 -13.60
C PRO A 494 18.36 21.57 -14.73
N ILE A 495 18.00 20.53 -15.48
CA ILE A 495 18.68 20.04 -16.68
C ILE A 495 17.65 19.57 -17.69
N VAL A 496 18.01 19.51 -18.97
CA VAL A 496 17.14 18.94 -20.02
C VAL A 496 17.02 17.43 -19.81
N PRO A 497 15.82 16.89 -19.55
CA PRO A 497 15.62 15.45 -19.42
C PRO A 497 15.86 14.72 -20.76
N ARG A 498 16.36 13.49 -20.70
CA ARG A 498 16.49 12.61 -21.87
C ARG A 498 15.32 11.67 -22.02
N SER A 499 14.83 11.14 -20.90
CA SER A 499 13.74 10.16 -20.89
C SER A 499 12.71 10.50 -19.83
N VAL A 500 11.50 10.03 -20.07
CA VAL A 500 10.33 10.14 -19.18
C VAL A 500 9.85 8.73 -18.87
N ILE A 501 9.81 8.40 -17.58
CA ILE A 501 9.24 7.15 -17.09
C ILE A 501 7.83 7.45 -16.62
N VAL A 502 6.83 6.84 -17.25
CA VAL A 502 5.42 6.99 -16.87
C VAL A 502 5.02 5.78 -16.02
N LEU A 503 4.46 6.05 -14.85
CA LEU A 503 4.03 5.05 -13.89
C LEU A 503 2.51 5.07 -13.81
N ALA A 504 1.89 3.90 -13.76
CA ALA A 504 0.47 3.77 -13.45
C ALA A 504 0.25 2.81 -12.30
N ILE A 505 -0.80 3.11 -11.54
CA ILE A 505 -1.33 2.23 -10.51
C ILE A 505 -2.81 1.98 -10.77
N GLU A 506 -3.30 0.80 -10.45
CA GLU A 506 -4.71 0.44 -10.55
C GLU A 506 -5.50 1.07 -9.38
N LEU A 507 -6.71 1.58 -9.66
CA LEU A 507 -7.67 1.96 -8.61
C LEU A 507 -8.51 0.74 -8.19
N ASP A 508 -8.90 0.67 -6.92
CA ASP A 508 -9.73 -0.43 -6.39
C ASP A 508 -11.06 -0.55 -7.16
N PHE A 509 -11.25 -1.68 -7.85
CA PHE A 509 -12.40 -1.88 -8.74
C PHE A 509 -13.74 -1.76 -8.02
N GLU A 510 -13.88 -2.40 -6.85
CA GLU A 510 -15.15 -2.48 -6.13
C GLU A 510 -15.49 -1.15 -5.47
N ALA A 511 -14.52 -0.49 -4.83
CA ALA A 511 -14.70 0.85 -4.28
C ALA A 511 -15.06 1.85 -5.39
N CYS A 512 -14.40 1.75 -6.55
CA CYS A 512 -14.73 2.57 -7.70
C CYS A 512 -16.16 2.36 -8.20
N GLN A 513 -16.81 1.20 -8.03
CA GLN A 513 -18.21 0.92 -8.43
C GLN A 513 -19.26 1.56 -7.52
N THR A 514 -18.85 2.19 -6.43
CA THR A 514 -19.79 2.81 -5.47
C THR A 514 -20.10 4.26 -5.80
N GLU A 515 -19.57 4.77 -6.91
CA GLU A 515 -19.57 6.18 -7.27
C GLU A 515 -20.94 6.72 -7.69
N PRO A 516 -21.14 8.05 -7.53
CA PRO A 516 -20.41 8.94 -6.61
C PRO A 516 -20.60 8.54 -5.14
N SER A 517 -19.51 8.42 -4.40
CA SER A 517 -19.54 8.20 -2.95
C SER A 517 -18.21 8.62 -2.31
N PRO A 518 -18.18 8.89 -1.00
CA PRO A 518 -16.93 9.10 -0.28
C PRO A 518 -15.94 7.93 -0.40
N LEU A 519 -16.42 6.68 -0.51
CA LEU A 519 -15.57 5.51 -0.72
C LEU A 519 -14.92 5.51 -2.11
N ALA A 520 -15.65 5.90 -3.15
CA ALA A 520 -15.09 6.05 -4.49
C ALA A 520 -14.03 7.17 -4.54
N SER A 521 -14.29 8.31 -3.90
CA SER A 521 -13.31 9.40 -3.75
C SER A 521 -12.08 8.94 -2.94
N ALA A 522 -12.29 8.11 -1.91
CA ALA A 522 -11.21 7.50 -1.14
C ALA A 522 -10.34 6.59 -2.03
N ALA A 523 -10.92 5.82 -2.95
CA ALA A 523 -10.13 4.98 -3.87
C ALA A 523 -9.17 5.82 -4.74
N ILE A 524 -9.64 6.98 -5.22
CA ILE A 524 -8.82 7.93 -5.98
C ILE A 524 -7.71 8.51 -5.09
N ALA A 525 -8.08 9.00 -3.90
CA ALA A 525 -7.15 9.61 -2.96
C ALA A 525 -6.05 8.61 -2.51
N LEU A 526 -6.41 7.34 -2.31
CA LEU A 526 -5.45 6.28 -2.03
C LEU A 526 -4.52 6.01 -3.22
N GLY A 527 -5.06 6.05 -4.44
CA GLY A 527 -4.25 5.98 -5.65
C GLY A 527 -3.17 7.06 -5.67
N TYR A 528 -3.56 8.33 -5.45
CA TYR A 528 -2.62 9.43 -5.32
C TYR A 528 -1.52 9.19 -4.27
N SER A 529 -1.89 8.67 -3.10
CA SER A 529 -0.91 8.31 -2.05
C SER A 529 0.10 7.27 -2.55
N HIS A 530 -0.39 6.14 -3.07
CA HIS A 530 0.45 5.01 -3.48
C HIS A 530 1.41 5.42 -4.60
N LEU A 531 0.90 6.20 -5.56
CA LEU A 531 1.69 6.65 -6.69
C LEU A 531 2.82 7.61 -6.29
N ALA A 532 2.57 8.51 -5.35
CA ALA A 532 3.59 9.41 -4.83
C ALA A 532 4.69 8.64 -4.08
N GLU A 533 4.31 7.60 -3.35
CA GLU A 533 5.24 6.71 -2.67
C GLU A 533 6.12 5.94 -3.67
N VAL A 534 5.54 5.39 -4.75
CA VAL A 534 6.29 4.71 -5.82
C VAL A 534 7.21 5.70 -6.53
N ALA A 535 6.73 6.89 -6.87
CA ALA A 535 7.51 7.94 -7.52
C ALA A 535 8.72 8.36 -6.68
N LYS A 536 8.53 8.50 -5.36
CA LYS A 536 9.61 8.78 -4.41
C LYS A 536 10.66 7.68 -4.41
N LYS A 537 10.26 6.41 -4.27
CA LYS A 537 11.17 5.26 -4.27
C LYS A 537 11.94 5.18 -5.59
N MET A 538 11.26 5.36 -6.72
CA MET A 538 11.88 5.36 -8.05
C MET A 538 12.85 6.52 -8.25
N ALA A 539 12.54 7.72 -7.75
CA ALA A 539 13.46 8.84 -7.80
C ALA A 539 14.73 8.54 -6.98
N VAL A 540 14.61 7.93 -5.80
CA VAL A 540 15.77 7.47 -5.01
C VAL A 540 16.55 6.41 -5.78
N PHE A 541 15.89 5.42 -6.38
CA PHE A 541 16.55 4.38 -7.18
C PHE A 541 17.43 4.98 -8.28
N ILE A 542 16.87 5.87 -9.12
CA ILE A 542 17.58 6.51 -10.23
C ILE A 542 18.75 7.38 -9.73
N ARG A 543 18.55 8.14 -8.64
CA ARG A 543 19.62 8.94 -8.03
C ARG A 543 20.75 8.10 -7.48
N GLN A 544 20.44 6.92 -6.92
CA GLN A 544 21.44 5.99 -6.42
C GLN A 544 22.20 5.27 -7.55
N LEU A 545 21.67 5.25 -8.77
CA LEU A 545 22.40 4.87 -9.97
C LEU A 545 23.31 5.98 -10.51
N GLY A 546 23.24 7.21 -9.95
CA GLY A 546 24.06 8.36 -10.34
C GLY A 546 23.44 9.26 -11.42
N TYR A 547 22.11 9.23 -11.54
CA TYR A 547 21.33 10.01 -12.50
C TYR A 547 20.36 10.96 -11.79
N GLN A 548 20.00 12.07 -12.42
CA GLN A 548 18.98 12.98 -11.92
C GLN A 548 17.59 12.37 -12.10
N ALA A 549 16.69 12.68 -11.17
CA ALA A 549 15.30 12.23 -11.24
C ALA A 549 14.36 13.30 -10.70
N PHE A 550 13.39 13.68 -11.53
CA PHE A 550 12.41 14.74 -11.27
C PHE A 550 11.00 14.14 -11.30
N PRO A 551 10.55 13.52 -10.20
CA PRO A 551 9.19 12.99 -10.11
C PRO A 551 8.17 14.13 -10.16
N CYS A 552 7.08 13.93 -10.90
CA CYS A 552 6.01 14.91 -11.11
C CYS A 552 4.63 14.22 -11.05
N SER A 553 3.68 14.81 -10.33
CA SER A 553 2.28 14.36 -10.37
C SER A 553 1.54 14.87 -11.60
N ASP A 554 0.36 14.30 -11.89
CA ASP A 554 -0.58 14.73 -12.93
C ASP A 554 -0.87 16.24 -12.96
N ASP A 555 -0.93 16.88 -11.80
CA ASP A 555 -1.28 18.30 -11.69
C ASP A 555 -0.21 19.23 -12.25
N THR A 556 0.96 18.71 -12.64
CA THR A 556 2.12 19.51 -13.09
C THR A 556 2.41 19.39 -14.59
N ILE A 557 2.12 18.23 -15.22
CA ILE A 557 2.33 18.00 -16.66
C ILE A 557 1.30 16.98 -17.15
N PRO A 558 0.66 17.14 -18.33
CA PRO A 558 -0.33 16.19 -18.82
C PRO A 558 0.22 14.76 -18.97
N SER A 559 -0.37 13.79 -18.26
CA SER A 559 0.13 12.41 -18.28
C SER A 559 -0.44 11.54 -19.38
N ILE A 560 -1.67 11.80 -19.84
CA ILE A 560 -2.31 10.97 -20.88
C ILE A 560 -1.48 10.93 -22.18
N PRO A 561 -1.02 12.06 -22.74
CA PRO A 561 -0.21 12.04 -23.96
C PRO A 561 1.10 11.28 -23.77
N LEU A 562 1.77 11.47 -22.63
CA LEU A 562 3.02 10.75 -22.31
C LEU A 562 2.79 9.25 -22.16
N ALA A 563 1.68 8.83 -21.54
CA ALA A 563 1.35 7.43 -21.36
C ALA A 563 1.00 6.73 -22.69
N VAL A 564 0.30 7.43 -23.60
CA VAL A 564 0.03 6.95 -24.96
C VAL A 564 1.35 6.80 -25.73
N GLN A 565 2.21 7.82 -25.69
CA GLN A 565 3.53 7.81 -26.33
C GLN A 565 4.41 6.68 -25.78
N ALA A 566 4.34 6.42 -24.48
CA ALA A 566 5.03 5.35 -23.77
C ALA A 566 4.37 3.96 -23.96
N GLY A 567 3.40 3.81 -24.86
CA GLY A 567 2.79 2.52 -25.20
C GLY A 567 1.93 1.89 -24.09
N MET A 568 1.47 2.67 -23.11
CA MET A 568 0.70 2.15 -21.97
C MET A 568 -0.79 1.96 -22.28
N GLY A 569 -1.29 2.56 -23.35
CA GLY A 569 -2.69 2.50 -23.73
C GLY A 569 -3.05 3.51 -24.82
N GLU A 570 -4.34 3.64 -25.09
CA GLU A 570 -4.90 4.62 -26.05
C GLU A 570 -5.79 5.64 -25.33
N SER A 571 -5.94 6.83 -25.91
CA SER A 571 -6.87 7.84 -25.39
C SER A 571 -8.32 7.45 -25.67
N GLY A 572 -9.17 7.39 -24.63
CA GLY A 572 -10.59 7.09 -24.76
C GLY A 572 -11.46 8.32 -25.01
N ARG A 573 -12.74 8.11 -25.37
CA ARG A 573 -13.77 9.18 -25.45
C ARG A 573 -13.91 9.97 -24.15
N ASN A 574 -13.72 9.31 -23.01
CA ASN A 574 -13.74 9.92 -21.68
C ASN A 574 -12.46 10.75 -21.38
N GLY A 575 -11.54 10.89 -22.33
CA GLY A 575 -10.28 11.65 -22.19
C GLY A 575 -9.26 11.05 -21.23
N LEU A 576 -9.52 9.83 -20.76
CA LEU A 576 -8.62 9.07 -19.92
C LEU A 576 -7.83 8.06 -20.77
N LEU A 577 -6.74 7.55 -20.20
CA LEU A 577 -5.95 6.48 -20.79
C LEU A 577 -6.71 5.16 -20.62
N ILE A 578 -6.96 4.47 -21.72
CA ILE A 578 -7.50 3.11 -21.70
C ILE A 578 -6.34 2.13 -21.84
N THR A 579 -6.06 1.40 -20.75
CA THR A 579 -5.06 0.33 -20.71
C THR A 579 -5.69 -1.01 -21.09
N LYS A 580 -4.88 -1.98 -21.53
CA LYS A 580 -5.38 -3.34 -21.82
C LYS A 580 -5.77 -4.09 -20.53
N GLU A 581 -5.04 -3.82 -19.46
CA GLU A 581 -5.13 -4.54 -18.20
C GLU A 581 -6.33 -4.08 -17.36
N PHE A 582 -6.49 -2.77 -17.23
CA PHE A 582 -7.38 -2.11 -16.26
C PHE A 582 -8.41 -1.16 -16.90
N GLY A 583 -8.37 -0.97 -18.22
CA GLY A 583 -9.18 0.04 -18.90
C GLY A 583 -8.81 1.45 -18.40
N PRO A 584 -9.79 2.34 -18.16
CA PRO A 584 -9.55 3.69 -17.63
C PRO A 584 -9.24 3.74 -16.12
N ARG A 585 -9.22 2.61 -15.42
CA ARG A 585 -9.12 2.54 -13.94
C ARG A 585 -7.67 2.63 -13.47
N VAL A 586 -6.96 3.68 -13.88
CA VAL A 586 -5.56 3.90 -13.49
C VAL A 586 -5.29 5.35 -13.11
N GLN A 587 -4.40 5.55 -12.14
CA GLN A 587 -3.83 6.85 -11.81
C GLN A 587 -2.40 6.94 -12.35
N LEU A 588 -2.01 8.10 -12.89
CA LEU A 588 -0.72 8.30 -13.57
C LEU A 588 0.20 9.28 -12.85
N CYS A 589 1.51 9.05 -12.97
CA CYS A 589 2.55 10.00 -12.65
C CYS A 589 3.76 9.75 -13.55
N LYS A 590 4.76 10.63 -13.48
CA LYS A 590 5.94 10.52 -14.33
C LYS A 590 7.20 10.98 -13.62
N ILE A 591 8.33 10.48 -14.12
CA ILE A 591 9.65 10.85 -13.65
C ILE A 591 10.50 11.23 -14.86
N TYR A 592 10.98 12.47 -14.86
CA TYR A 592 11.93 12.96 -15.85
C TYR A 592 13.35 12.67 -15.37
N THR A 593 14.22 12.22 -16.27
CA THR A 593 15.59 11.84 -15.92
C THR A 593 16.57 12.13 -17.05
N ASP A 594 17.84 12.34 -16.72
CA ASP A 594 18.95 12.37 -17.68
C ASP A 594 19.48 10.97 -18.04
N LEU A 595 18.94 9.92 -17.41
CA LEU A 595 19.20 8.55 -17.80
C LEU A 595 18.57 8.29 -19.16
N GLU A 596 19.40 7.88 -20.13
CA GLU A 596 18.96 7.53 -21.46
C GLU A 596 18.38 6.11 -21.48
N LEU A 597 17.12 6.00 -21.89
CA LEU A 597 16.35 4.76 -21.86
C LEU A 597 15.77 4.46 -23.24
N GLN A 598 15.72 3.17 -23.58
CA GLN A 598 15.00 2.73 -24.78
C GLN A 598 13.51 3.01 -24.58
N GLU A 599 12.95 3.79 -25.51
CA GLU A 599 11.54 4.14 -25.55
C GLU A 599 10.67 2.93 -25.93
N ASP A 600 9.48 2.91 -25.35
CA ASP A 600 8.40 2.06 -25.80
C ASP A 600 7.74 2.63 -27.06
N GLN A 601 7.04 1.77 -27.78
CA GLN A 601 6.28 2.17 -28.95
C GLN A 601 4.81 2.38 -28.57
N PRO A 602 4.14 3.41 -29.11
CA PRO A 602 2.70 3.59 -28.95
C PRO A 602 1.94 2.31 -29.26
N LEU A 603 0.93 2.03 -28.43
CA LEU A 603 0.15 0.81 -28.52
C LEU A 603 -1.18 1.11 -29.21
N GLU A 604 -1.49 0.38 -30.28
CA GLU A 604 -2.79 0.44 -30.96
C GLU A 604 -3.52 -0.90 -30.80
N PHE A 605 -4.69 -0.87 -30.18
CA PHE A 605 -5.57 -2.01 -29.99
C PHE A 605 -7.06 -1.70 -30.23
N GLY A 606 -7.35 -0.59 -30.91
CA GLY A 606 -8.65 -0.26 -31.48
C GLY A 606 -9.58 0.55 -30.57
N VAL A 607 -9.05 1.21 -29.53
CA VAL A 607 -9.89 2.02 -28.62
C VAL A 607 -10.58 3.16 -29.35
N ARG A 608 -9.89 3.80 -30.32
CA ARG A 608 -10.47 4.90 -31.10
C ARG A 608 -11.68 4.44 -31.91
N ASP A 609 -11.53 3.37 -32.69
CA ASP A 609 -12.61 2.84 -33.52
C ASP A 609 -13.77 2.35 -32.64
N PHE A 610 -13.46 1.70 -31.52
CA PHE A 610 -14.46 1.32 -30.54
C PHE A 610 -15.21 2.53 -29.95
N CYS A 611 -14.48 3.58 -29.58
CA CYS A 611 -15.06 4.80 -29.01
C CYS A 611 -15.90 5.57 -30.03
N ALA A 612 -15.65 5.44 -31.34
CA ALA A 612 -16.49 6.05 -32.37
C ALA A 612 -17.94 5.54 -32.32
N GLU A 613 -18.12 4.26 -31.98
CA GLU A 613 -19.44 3.62 -31.86
C GLU A 613 -19.96 3.59 -30.42
N CYS A 614 -19.08 3.47 -29.42
CA CYS A 614 -19.44 3.39 -28.01
C CYS A 614 -19.64 4.78 -27.38
N ARG A 615 -20.75 4.96 -26.68
CA ARG A 615 -21.07 6.21 -25.94
C ARG A 615 -21.38 6.01 -24.47
N LYS A 616 -21.17 4.82 -23.89
CA LYS A 616 -21.59 4.51 -22.51
C LYS A 616 -21.10 5.53 -21.49
N CYS A 617 -19.84 5.98 -21.59
CA CYS A 617 -19.29 6.99 -20.68
C CYS A 617 -19.96 8.37 -20.86
N ALA A 618 -20.29 8.76 -22.09
CA ALA A 618 -20.97 10.03 -22.37
C ALA A 618 -22.44 9.98 -21.94
N GLU A 619 -23.14 8.89 -22.23
CA GLU A 619 -24.54 8.67 -21.86
C GLU A 619 -24.72 8.56 -20.34
N ALA A 620 -23.72 8.03 -19.61
CA ALA A 620 -23.72 7.94 -18.15
C ALA A 620 -23.20 9.19 -17.45
N CYS A 621 -22.67 10.18 -18.18
CA CYS A 621 -22.08 11.38 -17.57
C CYS A 621 -23.18 12.27 -16.97
N PRO A 622 -23.24 12.44 -15.63
CA PRO A 622 -24.31 13.21 -15.00
C PRO A 622 -24.24 14.71 -15.35
N ALA A 623 -23.04 15.20 -15.63
CA ALA A 623 -22.80 16.59 -16.00
C ALA A 623 -23.03 16.88 -17.49
N GLY A 624 -23.23 15.85 -18.33
CA GLY A 624 -23.23 16.02 -19.79
C GLY A 624 -21.94 16.66 -20.31
N ALA A 625 -20.80 16.32 -19.68
CA ALA A 625 -19.50 16.94 -19.95
C ALA A 625 -18.75 16.26 -21.11
N ILE A 626 -19.10 15.03 -21.47
CA ILE A 626 -18.38 14.23 -22.48
C ILE A 626 -19.13 14.30 -23.82
N ASP A 627 -18.40 14.58 -24.89
CA ASP A 627 -18.90 14.55 -26.25
C ASP A 627 -19.57 13.21 -26.63
N SER A 628 -20.80 13.30 -27.17
CA SER A 628 -21.65 12.16 -27.52
C SER A 628 -21.80 11.93 -29.04
N ASP A 629 -20.99 12.61 -29.86
CA ASP A 629 -21.06 12.51 -31.32
C ASP A 629 -20.64 11.12 -31.86
N HIS A 630 -21.26 10.71 -32.97
CA HIS A 630 -21.09 9.42 -33.66
C HIS A 630 -19.96 9.35 -34.71
N ALA A 631 -19.09 10.36 -34.76
CA ALA A 631 -17.98 10.38 -35.71
C ALA A 631 -16.67 9.98 -35.03
N PRO A 632 -15.77 9.23 -35.71
CA PRO A 632 -14.41 9.07 -35.26
C PRO A 632 -13.73 10.44 -35.25
N LYS A 633 -13.38 10.92 -34.06
CA LYS A 633 -12.64 12.17 -33.87
C LYS A 633 -11.19 11.83 -33.57
N GLU A 634 -10.30 12.78 -33.87
CA GLU A 634 -8.91 12.71 -33.40
C GLU A 634 -8.85 12.86 -31.88
N LYS A 635 -9.75 13.67 -31.32
CA LYS A 635 -9.97 13.83 -29.88
C LYS A 635 -11.43 14.15 -29.59
N TRP A 636 -12.03 13.45 -28.62
CA TRP A 636 -13.33 13.83 -28.06
C TRP A 636 -13.16 14.95 -27.04
N SER A 637 -14.04 15.94 -27.09
CA SER A 637 -13.99 17.07 -26.16
C SER A 637 -14.64 16.72 -24.82
N ILE A 638 -14.09 17.30 -23.75
CA ILE A 638 -14.66 17.25 -22.41
C ILE A 638 -14.80 18.68 -21.92
N ASP A 639 -16.01 19.07 -21.53
CA ASP A 639 -16.22 20.34 -20.84
C ASP A 639 -15.82 20.18 -19.37
N SER A 640 -14.56 20.49 -19.08
CA SER A 640 -13.99 20.40 -17.72
C SER A 640 -14.73 21.26 -16.71
N ARG A 641 -15.37 22.36 -17.13
CA ARG A 641 -16.14 23.24 -16.23
C ARG A 641 -17.40 22.53 -15.75
N LYS A 642 -18.13 21.85 -16.65
CA LYS A 642 -19.29 21.05 -16.27
C LYS A 642 -18.90 19.89 -15.36
N CYS A 643 -17.80 19.22 -15.67
CA CYS A 643 -17.28 18.12 -14.86
C CYS A 643 -16.93 18.60 -13.43
N LEU A 644 -16.16 19.70 -13.32
CA LEU A 644 -15.76 20.27 -12.04
C LEU A 644 -16.95 20.84 -11.26
N GLN A 645 -17.89 21.53 -11.92
CA GLN A 645 -19.09 22.06 -11.29
C GLN A 645 -19.88 20.94 -10.60
N PHE A 646 -20.03 19.78 -11.26
CA PHE A 646 -20.68 18.62 -10.66
C PHE A 646 -19.96 18.13 -9.39
N TRP A 647 -18.62 18.09 -9.40
CA TRP A 647 -17.84 17.68 -8.21
C TRP A 647 -18.08 18.64 -7.04
N LEU A 648 -18.05 19.95 -7.30
CA LEU A 648 -18.27 20.98 -6.28
C LEU A 648 -19.67 20.90 -5.68
N GLU A 649 -20.69 20.74 -6.52
CA GLU A 649 -22.10 20.64 -6.09
C GLU A 649 -22.39 19.37 -5.27
N ASN A 650 -21.66 18.28 -5.50
CA ASN A 650 -21.87 16.99 -4.82
C ASN A 650 -20.83 16.70 -3.73
N SER A 651 -19.86 17.61 -3.51
CA SER A 651 -18.78 17.49 -2.53
C SER A 651 -18.05 16.13 -2.57
N THR A 652 -17.99 15.50 -3.75
CA THR A 652 -17.39 14.18 -3.97
C THR A 652 -16.83 14.10 -5.40
N ASP A 653 -15.83 13.23 -5.60
CA ASP A 653 -15.33 12.92 -6.93
C ASP A 653 -16.32 12.04 -7.70
N CYS A 654 -16.19 12.02 -9.03
CA CYS A 654 -17.05 11.21 -9.90
C CYS A 654 -16.23 10.29 -10.81
N LEU A 655 -16.53 8.99 -10.77
CA LEU A 655 -15.89 7.97 -11.61
C LEU A 655 -16.85 7.34 -12.63
N LYS A 656 -18.02 7.95 -12.89
CA LYS A 656 -19.04 7.37 -13.79
C LYS A 656 -18.50 7.05 -15.19
N CYS A 657 -17.59 7.86 -15.69
CA CYS A 657 -16.95 7.67 -16.99
C CYS A 657 -15.92 6.52 -17.00
N ILE A 658 -15.40 6.13 -15.83
CA ILE A 658 -14.53 4.95 -15.64
C ILE A 658 -15.43 3.71 -15.51
N THR A 659 -16.38 3.73 -14.60
CA THR A 659 -17.18 2.54 -14.26
C THR A 659 -18.10 2.06 -15.39
N ASN A 660 -18.63 2.99 -16.19
CA ASN A 660 -19.46 2.67 -17.35
C ASN A 660 -18.65 2.40 -18.62
N CYS A 661 -17.32 2.53 -18.58
CA CYS A 661 -16.48 2.19 -19.73
C CYS A 661 -16.53 0.67 -19.96
N ALA A 662 -16.72 0.27 -21.21
CA ALA A 662 -16.72 -1.16 -21.57
C ALA A 662 -15.36 -1.84 -21.34
N TYR A 663 -14.27 -1.07 -21.22
CA TYR A 663 -12.95 -1.59 -20.87
C TYR A 663 -12.72 -1.70 -19.35
N ASN A 664 -13.60 -1.15 -18.51
CA ASN A 664 -13.48 -1.24 -17.06
C ASN A 664 -13.98 -2.62 -16.58
N LYS A 665 -13.04 -3.54 -16.34
CA LYS A 665 -13.34 -4.94 -16.00
C LYS A 665 -12.56 -5.40 -14.76
N PRO A 666 -13.11 -6.35 -13.97
CA PRO A 666 -12.43 -6.86 -12.80
C PRO A 666 -11.18 -7.67 -13.20
N ALA A 667 -10.23 -7.83 -12.29
CA ALA A 667 -8.95 -8.51 -12.57
C ALA A 667 -9.11 -9.99 -12.98
N ASN A 668 -10.14 -10.67 -12.48
CA ASN A 668 -10.46 -12.08 -12.73
C ASN A 668 -11.22 -12.36 -14.03
N TRP A 669 -11.44 -11.34 -14.86
CA TRP A 669 -12.07 -11.50 -16.18
C TRP A 669 -11.09 -12.17 -17.16
N ASP A 670 -11.51 -13.29 -17.77
CA ASP A 670 -10.66 -14.20 -18.55
C ASP A 670 -9.78 -13.47 -19.58
N LYS A 671 -8.48 -13.74 -19.53
CA LYS A 671 -7.45 -13.15 -20.39
C LYS A 671 -7.76 -13.35 -21.88
N LYS A 672 -8.38 -14.49 -22.26
CA LYS A 672 -8.81 -14.75 -23.65
C LYS A 672 -9.96 -13.85 -24.10
N PHE A 673 -10.82 -13.42 -23.18
CA PHE A 673 -11.91 -12.47 -23.47
C PHE A 673 -11.41 -11.03 -23.57
N LYS A 674 -10.38 -10.64 -22.79
CA LYS A 674 -9.72 -9.33 -22.94
C LYS A 674 -9.09 -9.15 -24.33
N GLU A 675 -8.51 -10.22 -24.89
CA GLU A 675 -8.00 -10.22 -26.28
C GLU A 675 -9.13 -10.18 -27.33
N PHE A 676 -10.32 -10.69 -27.00
CA PHE A 676 -11.48 -10.73 -27.90
C PHE A 676 -12.12 -9.34 -28.11
N LEU A 677 -12.02 -8.45 -27.12
CA LEU A 677 -12.47 -7.05 -27.21
C LEU A 677 -11.63 -6.19 -28.17
N ALA A 678 -10.44 -6.64 -28.56
CA ALA A 678 -9.56 -5.95 -29.53
C ALA A 678 -9.92 -6.23 -31.00
N LYS A 679 -11.09 -6.84 -31.27
CA LYS A 679 -11.56 -7.25 -32.61
C LYS A 679 -12.95 -6.66 -32.94
N PRO A 680 -13.42 -6.71 -34.22
CA PRO A 680 -14.62 -5.99 -34.69
C PRO A 680 -15.95 -6.38 -34.02
N LEU A 681 -15.97 -7.38 -33.13
CA LEU A 681 -17.14 -7.79 -32.34
C LEU A 681 -17.44 -6.88 -31.14
N ALA A 682 -16.58 -5.90 -30.86
CA ALA A 682 -16.74 -4.99 -29.73
C ALA A 682 -18.04 -4.15 -29.81
N SER A 683 -18.53 -3.84 -31.02
CA SER A 683 -19.82 -3.17 -31.26
C SER A 683 -21.04 -3.94 -30.73
N LEU A 684 -20.99 -5.28 -30.81
CA LEU A 684 -22.00 -6.19 -30.23
C LEU A 684 -21.94 -6.21 -28.70
N LEU A 685 -20.74 -6.18 -28.10
CA LEU A 685 -20.57 -6.16 -26.65
C LEU A 685 -21.01 -4.83 -26.04
N CYS A 686 -20.79 -3.71 -26.73
CA CYS A 686 -21.33 -2.41 -26.35
C CYS A 686 -22.88 -2.47 -26.26
N LYS A 687 -23.54 -3.10 -27.24
CA LYS A 687 -25.01 -3.24 -27.30
C LYS A 687 -25.58 -4.26 -26.31
N HIS A 688 -24.87 -5.33 -25.97
CA HIS A 688 -25.38 -6.43 -25.13
C HIS A 688 -25.07 -6.32 -23.64
N GLU A 689 -23.99 -5.63 -23.24
CA GLU A 689 -23.71 -5.42 -21.81
C GLU A 689 -24.52 -4.25 -21.26
N SER A 690 -25.73 -4.53 -20.77
CA SER A 690 -26.43 -3.61 -19.87
C SER A 690 -25.68 -3.55 -18.54
N THR A 691 -25.02 -2.42 -18.24
CA THR A 691 -24.55 -2.15 -16.88
C THR A 691 -25.77 -2.13 -15.94
N PRO A 692 -25.71 -2.77 -14.77
CA PRO A 692 -26.77 -2.64 -13.77
C PRO A 692 -26.95 -1.16 -13.40
N GLY A 693 -28.12 -0.59 -13.70
CA GLY A 693 -28.61 0.66 -13.11
C GLY A 693 -27.95 1.96 -13.56
N SER A 694 -28.02 2.30 -14.86
CA SER A 694 -27.59 3.61 -15.41
C SER A 694 -28.40 4.83 -14.93
N LYS A 695 -29.23 4.70 -13.88
CA LYS A 695 -30.05 5.79 -13.30
C LYS A 695 -29.97 5.91 -11.77
N GLN A 696 -29.19 5.09 -11.07
CA GLN A 696 -28.99 5.27 -9.63
C GLN A 696 -27.75 6.13 -9.38
N PHE A 697 -27.96 7.25 -8.67
CA PHE A 697 -26.90 8.18 -8.28
C PHE A 697 -25.88 7.54 -7.34
N ILE A 698 -26.21 6.47 -6.60
CA ILE A 698 -25.27 5.75 -5.72
C ILE A 698 -25.67 4.27 -5.70
N ASN A 699 -24.72 3.35 -5.92
CA ASN A 699 -24.99 1.91 -5.76
C ASN A 699 -24.97 1.53 -4.26
N LYS A 700 -26.11 1.76 -3.60
CA LYS A 700 -26.27 1.52 -2.15
C LYS A 700 -26.09 0.05 -1.77
N ASP A 701 -26.38 -0.88 -2.68
CA ASP A 701 -26.22 -2.31 -2.41
C ASP A 701 -24.74 -2.71 -2.39
N ILE A 702 -23.93 -2.19 -3.33
CA ILE A 702 -22.46 -2.36 -3.26
C ILE A 702 -21.92 -1.70 -2.00
N LEU A 703 -22.29 -0.46 -1.68
CA LEU A 703 -21.81 0.20 -0.45
C LEU A 703 -22.15 -0.59 0.82
N ARG A 704 -23.39 -1.06 0.96
CA ARG A 704 -23.81 -1.86 2.11
C ARG A 704 -23.11 -3.21 2.17
N THR A 705 -22.78 -3.79 1.02
CA THR A 705 -22.10 -5.09 0.95
C THR A 705 -20.58 -4.96 1.01
N TRP A 706 -19.97 -3.85 0.61
CA TRP A 706 -18.52 -3.64 0.64
C TRP A 706 -17.99 -3.67 2.07
N TRP A 707 -18.72 -3.06 3.01
CA TRP A 707 -18.41 -3.16 4.43
C TRP A 707 -18.78 -4.51 5.05
N LYS A 708 -19.51 -5.38 4.35
CA LYS A 708 -19.98 -6.68 4.84
C LYS A 708 -19.29 -7.90 4.21
N LYS A 709 -18.60 -7.71 3.09
CA LYS A 709 -17.78 -8.69 2.37
C LYS A 709 -16.34 -8.56 2.83
#